data_AF-A0AA51MQD9-F1
#
_entry.id   AF-A0AA51MQD9-F1
#
_cell.length_a   1.000
_cell.length_b   1.000
_cell.length_c   1.000
_cell.angle_alpha   90.00
_cell.angle_beta   90.00
_cell.angle_gamma   90.00
#
_symmetry.space_group_name_H-M   'P 1'
#
loop_
_entity.id
_entity.type
_entity.pdbx_description
1 polymer ?
#
loop_
_entity_poly.entity_id
_entity_poly.type
_entity_poly.pdbx_seq_one_letter_code
_entity_poly.pdbx_strand_id
1 'polypeptide(L)'
;MQPTTHLYGLIVVIVSLLLSPVLQHWVARPVAVLLLVLPFVLLSAVTFRRAGCTRADWVAVRYHDDLWLTLMGKAVFWGILLALLAIYPAHWVWLGLSVIGLLIGIQIARGMSATHIETGLIPVGALGIMGSMIVLGWQLSPPLLAALLLFLGVMGGIFVAPLHALLRYHVPVAQQPKATVIDHLVQSVVMLAFVGVAALLAWQGLGDALLMTILTVTTAAGALYTLYHMPQSLLRFVFSRLFRARYRLKVLGFEHLPASGGVLLLGNHISFIDWALVQMASPRQLHFVIEKGYYERWYLKSFLNWFGVIPISSGASADSLEKVTEMLKAGEVVCLFPEGTISRTGQLSEFKRGYEKAVKGTGAVIVPFYLHGLWGSRFSRSSGFLRENRQSGFKRDIVVSFGKVLPETIPAHELKQKVFDLSFASWEAYSHLIDPIPVNWLRAAKRMSFRMAAADVIGEPLSHHRFMTAVFRFAVLIKKLSPEQNIGLLLPTSAGGAIANMAVLTLGKTIVNLNYTASGESIHSAAQQAGLQRVYTSKRFLDKLKERGIDIPAILPDTPLTFLEDLKAEIPKHQLLTTLLMAMLLPTRLLQWLYIPKIDLDATAAILFSSGSEGAPKGIELSHRNLAVNARQVADALNTLDNDVIMGTLPTFHAFGLLASTLMPLSEGIPIVCHPDPTDAVNIAKGVARYEATLLFGTGTFLRLYAKNSRVHPLMFQSLRYVVAGAEKLAPEVRRLFLDKFGKKLLEGYGATETSPVASVNLPDQLDTRYWKVQAANREGTVGLPLPGTSFRIVDPNTLETLPTGADGLILIGGPQVMKGYLNAPEKTAQAIAELDGQRWYKTGDKGHVDEDGFLTIVDRYSRFAKLGGEMVSLTAVEQQVRQILGDAELELVAVNLPDDKKGEKIVLLMAGAYDEAAVKRQLLGGGMNPLMIPATIRSLAEIPKLGSGKTDFGTARQVALSVI
;
A
#
# COMPACT_ATOMS: atom_id res chain seq x y z
N MET A 1 -27.77 22.23 -7.97
CA MET A 1 -28.24 22.88 -9.22
C MET A 1 -29.77 22.85 -9.24
N GLN A 2 -30.44 23.89 -8.76
CA GLN A 2 -31.86 24.09 -9.07
C GLN A 2 -31.96 24.84 -10.42
N PRO A 3 -32.85 24.43 -11.33
CA PRO A 3 -33.01 25.13 -12.59
C PRO A 3 -33.58 26.53 -12.32
N THR A 4 -32.91 27.56 -12.85
CA THR A 4 -33.38 28.93 -12.81
C THR A 4 -34.65 29.07 -13.66
N THR A 5 -35.78 29.32 -13.00
CA THR A 5 -37.10 29.60 -13.57
C THR A 5 -37.11 30.68 -14.65
N HIS A 6 -36.15 31.62 -14.64
CA HIS A 6 -36.03 32.68 -15.63
C HIS A 6 -35.46 32.23 -16.99
N LEU A 7 -34.56 31.25 -17.02
CA LEU A 7 -34.02 30.70 -18.28
C LEU A 7 -35.06 29.82 -18.98
N TYR A 8 -35.88 29.11 -18.19
CA TYR A 8 -37.08 28.43 -18.68
C TYR A 8 -38.09 29.42 -19.26
N GLY A 9 -38.28 30.59 -18.63
CA GLY A 9 -39.10 31.67 -19.17
C GLY A 9 -38.61 32.14 -20.54
N LEU A 10 -37.29 32.34 -20.71
CA LEU A 10 -36.69 32.76 -21.99
C LEU A 10 -36.85 31.68 -23.07
N ILE A 11 -36.55 30.43 -22.75
CA ILE A 11 -36.69 29.30 -23.69
C ILE A 11 -38.15 29.10 -24.08
N VAL A 12 -39.07 29.14 -23.11
CA VAL A 12 -40.51 29.00 -23.37
C VAL A 12 -41.01 30.16 -24.23
N VAL A 13 -40.60 31.40 -23.96
CA VAL A 13 -41.02 32.56 -24.76
C VAL A 13 -40.41 32.53 -26.17
N ILE A 14 -39.13 32.17 -26.33
CA ILE A 14 -38.52 31.99 -27.65
C ILE A 14 -39.22 30.87 -28.43
N VAL A 15 -39.50 29.74 -27.79
CA VAL A 15 -40.23 28.62 -28.41
C VAL A 15 -41.68 29.02 -28.76
N SER A 16 -42.39 29.71 -27.86
CA SER A 16 -43.75 30.20 -28.10
C SER A 16 -43.81 31.26 -29.21
N LEU A 17 -42.78 32.09 -29.37
CA LEU A 17 -42.68 33.11 -30.41
C LEU A 17 -42.28 32.50 -31.77
N LEU A 18 -41.42 31.47 -31.78
CA LEU A 18 -41.07 30.71 -32.99
C LEU A 18 -42.22 29.84 -33.53
N LEU A 19 -43.13 29.42 -32.64
CA LEU A 19 -44.34 28.66 -32.98
C LEU A 19 -45.50 29.54 -33.51
N SER A 20 -45.39 30.87 -33.48
CA SER A 20 -46.43 31.78 -33.95
C SER A 20 -46.42 31.94 -35.48
N PRO A 21 -47.48 31.55 -36.21
CA PRO A 21 -47.57 31.68 -37.67
C PRO A 21 -47.45 33.13 -38.15
N VAL A 22 -47.85 34.09 -37.31
CA VAL A 22 -47.81 35.54 -37.62
C VAL A 22 -46.38 36.08 -37.58
N LEU A 23 -45.55 35.56 -36.66
CA LEU A 23 -44.15 35.93 -36.55
C LEU A 23 -43.29 35.23 -37.60
N GLN A 24 -43.67 34.05 -38.08
CA GLN A 24 -42.94 33.31 -39.13
C GLN A 24 -42.78 34.11 -40.44
N HIS A 25 -43.70 35.01 -40.77
CA HIS A 25 -43.60 35.91 -41.92
C HIS A 25 -42.63 37.09 -41.69
N TRP A 26 -42.42 37.49 -40.43
CA TRP A 26 -41.55 38.60 -40.03
C TRP A 26 -40.13 38.16 -39.64
N VAL A 27 -39.98 36.94 -39.13
CA VAL A 27 -38.71 36.35 -38.63
C VAL A 27 -37.69 36.11 -39.75
N ALA A 28 -38.07 36.23 -41.03
CA ALA A 28 -37.16 36.14 -42.17
C ALA A 28 -36.16 37.30 -42.29
N ARG A 29 -36.18 38.30 -41.38
CA ARG A 29 -35.21 39.41 -41.37
C ARG A 29 -34.52 39.51 -40.01
N PRO A 30 -33.18 39.65 -39.94
CA PRO A 30 -32.45 39.79 -38.67
C PRO A 30 -32.87 41.02 -37.84
N VAL A 31 -33.54 42.00 -38.44
CA VAL A 31 -34.22 43.12 -37.76
C VAL A 31 -35.34 42.64 -36.82
N ALA A 32 -36.05 41.55 -37.14
CA ALA A 32 -37.08 40.97 -36.29
C ALA A 32 -36.50 40.29 -35.05
N VAL A 33 -35.35 39.62 -35.18
CA VAL A 33 -34.62 39.05 -34.04
C VAL A 33 -34.13 40.16 -33.10
N LEU A 34 -33.75 41.32 -33.66
CA LEU A 34 -33.32 42.50 -32.89
C LEU A 34 -34.47 43.10 -32.06
N LEU A 35 -35.68 43.14 -32.61
CA LEU A 35 -36.90 43.57 -31.91
C LEU A 35 -37.33 42.58 -30.80
N LEU A 36 -36.97 41.31 -30.91
CA LEU A 36 -37.26 40.28 -29.90
C LEU A 36 -36.35 40.39 -28.66
N VAL A 37 -35.13 40.91 -28.82
CA VAL A 37 -34.10 40.96 -27.75
C VAL A 37 -34.18 42.26 -26.95
N LEU A 38 -34.59 43.37 -27.59
CA LEU A 38 -34.71 44.69 -26.96
C LEU A 38 -35.52 44.70 -25.65
N PRO A 39 -36.71 44.07 -25.57
CA PRO A 39 -37.50 44.02 -24.35
C PRO A 39 -36.79 43.32 -23.19
N PHE A 40 -35.95 42.32 -23.49
CA PHE A 40 -35.20 41.56 -22.49
C PHE A 40 -34.04 42.36 -21.92
N VAL A 41 -33.35 43.15 -22.75
CA VAL A 41 -32.32 44.10 -22.32
C VAL A 41 -32.92 45.17 -21.40
N LEU A 42 -34.08 45.72 -21.78
CA LEU A 42 -34.81 46.70 -20.98
C LEU A 42 -35.27 46.10 -19.63
N LEU A 43 -35.81 44.88 -19.64
CA LEU A 43 -36.20 44.18 -18.42
C LEU A 43 -35.00 43.88 -17.51
N SER A 44 -33.86 43.48 -18.09
CA SER A 44 -32.60 43.25 -17.37
C SER A 44 -32.06 44.54 -16.74
N ALA A 45 -32.15 45.67 -17.44
CA ALA A 45 -31.76 46.98 -16.92
C ALA A 45 -32.69 47.47 -15.78
N VAL A 46 -34.00 47.25 -15.91
CA VAL A 46 -34.98 47.57 -14.87
C VAL A 46 -34.78 46.70 -13.63
N THR A 47 -34.54 45.40 -13.80
CA THR A 47 -34.28 44.48 -12.69
C THR A 47 -32.94 44.78 -12.00
N PHE A 48 -31.90 45.14 -12.76
CA PHE A 48 -30.64 45.65 -12.21
C PHE A 48 -30.84 46.87 -11.30
N ARG A 49 -31.65 47.84 -11.76
CA ARG A 49 -31.98 49.04 -10.99
C ARG A 49 -32.84 48.73 -9.75
N ARG A 50 -33.80 47.81 -9.85
CA ARG A 50 -34.69 47.40 -8.75
C ARG A 50 -33.99 46.53 -7.70
N ALA A 51 -33.00 45.73 -8.08
CA ALA A 51 -32.24 44.88 -7.18
C ALA A 51 -31.25 45.63 -6.28
N GLY A 52 -31.17 46.96 -6.39
CA GLY A 52 -30.27 47.79 -5.58
C GLY A 52 -28.79 47.42 -5.78
N CYS A 53 -28.42 46.98 -6.99
CA CYS A 53 -27.02 46.67 -7.31
C CYS A 53 -26.20 47.97 -7.28
N THR A 54 -25.18 47.99 -6.44
CA THR A 54 -24.29 49.15 -6.26
C THR A 54 -23.13 49.10 -7.24
N ARG A 55 -22.43 50.24 -7.41
CA ARG A 55 -21.15 50.27 -8.15
C ARG A 55 -20.12 49.33 -7.53
N ALA A 56 -20.14 49.15 -6.20
CA ALA A 56 -19.28 48.20 -5.50
C ALA A 56 -19.60 46.74 -5.87
N ASP A 57 -20.88 46.36 -6.00
CA ASP A 57 -21.28 45.02 -6.43
C ASP A 57 -20.79 44.71 -7.87
N TRP A 58 -20.85 45.70 -8.77
CA TRP A 58 -20.34 45.57 -10.14
C TRP A 58 -18.81 45.44 -10.20
N VAL A 59 -18.12 46.25 -9.38
CA VAL A 59 -16.66 46.22 -9.24
C VAL A 59 -16.21 44.87 -8.66
N ALA A 60 -16.89 44.36 -7.63
CA ALA A 60 -16.57 43.07 -7.02
C ALA A 60 -16.66 41.91 -8.02
N VAL A 61 -17.68 41.88 -8.88
CA VAL A 61 -17.82 40.84 -9.92
C VAL A 61 -16.78 41.00 -11.04
N ARG A 62 -16.42 42.25 -11.40
CA ARG A 62 -15.47 42.53 -12.48
C ARG A 62 -14.01 42.29 -12.10
N TYR A 63 -13.63 42.55 -10.85
CA TYR A 63 -12.24 42.42 -10.38
C TYR A 63 -11.86 41.00 -9.96
N HIS A 64 -12.85 40.11 -9.82
CA HIS A 64 -12.59 38.71 -9.58
C HIS A 64 -12.53 37.98 -10.93
N ASP A 65 -11.31 37.68 -11.40
CA ASP A 65 -11.05 37.20 -12.76
C ASP A 65 -11.92 35.97 -13.12
N ASP A 66 -12.02 34.98 -12.23
CA ASP A 66 -12.83 33.78 -12.45
C ASP A 66 -14.33 34.06 -12.62
N LEU A 67 -14.85 35.03 -11.87
CA LEU A 67 -16.26 35.44 -11.95
C LEU A 67 -16.50 36.13 -13.28
N TRP A 68 -15.67 37.10 -13.65
CA TRP A 68 -15.82 37.84 -14.90
C TRP A 68 -15.74 36.93 -16.13
N LEU A 69 -14.78 35.99 -16.13
CA LEU A 69 -14.65 34.98 -17.18
C LEU A 69 -15.87 34.07 -17.28
N THR A 70 -16.44 33.71 -16.13
CA THR A 70 -17.66 32.91 -16.08
C THR A 70 -18.86 33.62 -16.71
N LEU A 71 -19.03 34.92 -16.41
CA LEU A 71 -20.08 35.75 -17.00
C LEU A 71 -19.89 35.88 -18.52
N MET A 72 -18.67 36.22 -18.94
CA MET A 72 -18.36 36.45 -20.35
C MET A 72 -18.53 35.18 -21.19
N GLY A 73 -18.06 34.03 -20.69
CA GLY A 73 -18.21 32.74 -21.38
C GLY A 73 -19.68 32.40 -21.64
N LYS A 74 -20.55 32.57 -20.64
CA LYS A 74 -22.00 32.38 -20.80
C LYS A 74 -22.62 33.37 -21.77
N ALA A 75 -22.25 34.65 -21.66
CA ALA A 75 -22.77 35.72 -22.51
C ALA A 75 -22.43 35.51 -24.00
N VAL A 76 -21.18 35.13 -24.29
CA VAL A 76 -20.73 34.79 -25.65
C VAL A 76 -21.48 33.57 -26.19
N PHE A 77 -21.63 32.50 -25.39
CA PHE A 77 -22.39 31.31 -25.80
C PHE A 77 -23.83 31.64 -26.22
N TRP A 78 -24.56 32.39 -25.39
CA TRP A 78 -25.93 32.80 -25.72
C TRP A 78 -25.99 33.75 -26.91
N GLY A 79 -25.01 34.64 -27.06
CA GLY A 79 -24.87 35.50 -28.24
C GLY A 79 -24.69 34.71 -29.54
N ILE A 80 -23.86 33.67 -29.53
CA ILE A 80 -23.65 32.77 -30.69
C ILE A 80 -24.93 32.01 -31.02
N LEU A 81 -25.57 31.39 -30.02
CA LEU A 81 -26.80 30.62 -30.23
C LEU A 81 -27.92 31.49 -30.84
N LEU A 82 -28.00 32.74 -30.39
CA LEU A 82 -28.96 33.71 -30.90
C LEU A 82 -28.60 34.22 -32.30
N ALA A 83 -27.31 34.43 -32.60
CA ALA A 83 -26.87 34.80 -33.94
C ALA A 83 -27.11 33.68 -34.97
N LEU A 84 -27.03 32.40 -34.57
CA LEU A 84 -27.39 31.26 -35.43
C LEU A 84 -28.87 31.27 -35.82
N LEU A 85 -29.75 31.76 -34.94
CA LEU A 85 -31.18 31.93 -35.25
C LEU A 85 -31.40 32.91 -36.41
N ALA A 86 -30.53 33.91 -36.53
CA ALA A 86 -30.59 34.90 -37.62
C ALA A 86 -30.16 34.32 -38.98
N ILE A 87 -29.34 33.27 -39.00
CA ILE A 87 -28.81 32.65 -40.23
C ILE A 87 -29.76 31.56 -40.75
N TYR A 88 -30.44 30.84 -39.87
CA TYR A 88 -31.34 29.74 -40.24
C TYR A 88 -32.80 29.97 -39.84
N PRO A 89 -33.44 31.09 -40.24
CA PRO A 89 -34.82 31.40 -39.82
C PRO A 89 -35.84 30.35 -40.30
N ALA A 90 -35.62 29.72 -41.45
CA ALA A 90 -36.47 28.66 -42.00
C ALA A 90 -36.33 27.30 -41.28
N HIS A 91 -35.34 27.14 -40.40
CA HIS A 91 -35.00 25.87 -39.74
C HIS A 91 -35.25 25.90 -38.23
N TRP A 92 -36.19 26.74 -37.77
CA TRP A 92 -36.51 26.94 -36.35
C TRP A 92 -36.85 25.64 -35.60
N VAL A 93 -37.47 24.66 -36.27
CA VAL A 93 -37.75 23.32 -35.72
C VAL A 93 -36.44 22.61 -35.33
N TRP A 94 -35.42 22.71 -36.18
CA TRP A 94 -34.11 22.11 -35.95
C TRP A 94 -33.32 22.85 -34.87
N LEU A 95 -33.50 24.16 -34.74
CA LEU A 95 -32.97 24.94 -33.59
C LEU A 95 -33.60 24.51 -32.26
N GLY A 96 -34.86 24.06 -32.25
CA GLY A 96 -35.49 23.44 -31.07
C GLY A 96 -34.73 22.21 -30.55
N LEU A 97 -34.04 21.46 -31.42
CA LEU A 97 -33.18 20.35 -31.01
C LEU A 97 -31.97 20.82 -30.21
N SER A 98 -31.43 22.01 -30.47
CA SER A 98 -30.33 22.56 -29.66
C SER A 98 -30.77 22.86 -28.22
N VAL A 99 -32.04 23.23 -28.01
CA VAL A 99 -32.62 23.42 -26.67
C VAL A 99 -32.78 22.07 -25.95
N ILE A 100 -33.28 21.04 -26.65
CA ILE A 100 -33.37 19.68 -26.10
C ILE A 100 -31.95 19.17 -25.76
N GLY A 101 -30.99 19.40 -26.66
CA GLY A 101 -29.58 19.11 -26.45
C GLY A 101 -29.04 19.80 -25.20
N LEU A 102 -29.34 21.08 -25.01
CA LEU A 102 -28.94 21.85 -23.83
C LEU A 102 -29.42 21.19 -22.53
N LEU A 103 -30.69 20.77 -22.47
CA LEU A 103 -31.24 20.07 -21.31
C LEU A 103 -30.53 18.74 -21.04
N ILE A 104 -30.25 17.97 -22.10
CA ILE A 104 -29.47 16.72 -22.01
C ILE A 104 -28.05 17.01 -21.48
N GLY A 105 -27.38 18.02 -22.04
CA GLY A 105 -26.04 18.45 -21.64
C GLY A 105 -25.97 18.88 -20.17
N ILE A 106 -26.97 19.63 -19.68
CA ILE A 106 -27.08 20.01 -18.26
C ILE A 106 -27.20 18.78 -17.37
N GLN A 107 -27.99 17.76 -17.76
CA GLN A 107 -28.10 16.54 -16.96
C GLN A 107 -26.85 15.68 -17.00
N ILE A 108 -26.17 15.61 -18.14
CA ILE A 108 -24.84 14.99 -18.24
C ILE A 108 -23.87 15.70 -17.29
N ALA A 109 -23.78 17.03 -17.34
CA ALA A 109 -22.91 17.82 -16.47
C ALA A 109 -23.22 17.63 -14.99
N ARG A 110 -24.51 17.57 -14.63
CA ARG A 110 -24.98 17.30 -13.27
C ARG A 110 -24.55 15.92 -12.78
N GLY A 111 -24.75 14.87 -13.59
CA GLY A 111 -24.34 13.51 -13.25
C GLY A 111 -22.83 13.38 -13.09
N MET A 112 -22.07 14.10 -13.90
CA MET A 112 -20.60 14.09 -13.87
C MET A 112 -20.02 14.92 -12.72
N SER A 113 -20.78 15.88 -12.19
CA SER A 113 -20.41 16.78 -11.07
C SER A 113 -21.05 16.37 -9.74
N ALA A 114 -21.34 15.09 -9.52
CA ALA A 114 -22.10 14.61 -8.35
C ALA A 114 -21.42 14.85 -6.99
N THR A 115 -20.08 14.96 -6.95
CA THR A 115 -19.28 15.09 -5.71
C THR A 115 -18.60 16.45 -5.56
N HIS A 116 -18.36 17.15 -6.68
CA HIS A 116 -17.73 18.47 -6.74
C HIS A 116 -18.03 19.10 -8.11
N ILE A 117 -17.81 20.41 -8.25
CA ILE A 117 -17.97 21.11 -9.53
C ILE A 117 -16.85 20.65 -10.48
N GLU A 118 -17.20 19.87 -11.50
CA GLU A 118 -16.24 19.34 -12.48
C GLU A 118 -15.92 20.41 -13.53
N THR A 119 -14.95 21.27 -13.22
CA THR A 119 -14.54 22.38 -14.09
C THR A 119 -13.96 21.92 -15.43
N GLY A 120 -13.50 20.67 -15.54
CA GLY A 120 -13.00 20.12 -16.81
C GLY A 120 -14.06 19.93 -17.89
N LEU A 121 -15.35 20.01 -17.52
CA LEU A 121 -16.45 20.04 -18.49
C LEU A 121 -16.48 21.34 -19.32
N ILE A 122 -15.97 22.46 -18.79
CA ILE A 122 -15.94 23.75 -19.47
C ILE A 122 -15.10 23.67 -20.77
N PRO A 123 -13.81 23.29 -20.74
CA PRO A 123 -13.02 23.16 -21.96
C PRO A 123 -13.56 22.08 -22.91
N VAL A 124 -14.14 20.99 -22.40
CA VAL A 124 -14.79 19.96 -23.24
C VAL A 124 -15.99 20.54 -24.00
N GLY A 125 -16.86 21.27 -23.31
CA GLY A 125 -18.01 21.94 -23.92
C GLY A 125 -17.58 23.00 -24.93
N ALA A 126 -16.55 23.80 -24.61
CA ALA A 126 -16.02 24.83 -25.51
C ALA A 126 -15.44 24.23 -26.81
N LEU A 127 -14.67 23.14 -26.71
CA LEU A 127 -14.16 22.39 -27.87
C LEU A 127 -15.30 21.78 -28.70
N GLY A 128 -16.33 21.24 -28.04
CA GLY A 128 -17.51 20.70 -28.70
C GLY A 128 -18.28 21.76 -29.49
N ILE A 129 -18.49 22.94 -28.90
CA ILE A 129 -19.12 24.09 -29.55
C ILE A 129 -18.30 24.56 -30.75
N MET A 130 -16.98 24.70 -30.60
CA MET A 130 -16.07 25.06 -31.70
C MET A 130 -16.15 24.05 -32.85
N GLY A 131 -16.06 22.76 -32.55
CA GLY A 131 -16.17 21.69 -33.55
C GLY A 131 -17.52 21.72 -34.28
N SER A 132 -18.62 21.97 -33.55
CA SER A 132 -19.93 22.14 -34.15
C SER A 132 -20.00 23.34 -35.10
N MET A 133 -19.43 24.49 -34.73
CA MET A 133 -19.41 25.68 -35.59
C MET A 133 -18.64 25.46 -36.89
N ILE A 134 -17.49 24.78 -36.82
CA ILE A 134 -16.68 24.46 -38.00
C ILE A 134 -17.48 23.59 -38.98
N VAL A 135 -18.18 22.56 -38.47
CA VAL A 135 -18.95 21.63 -39.31
C VAL A 135 -20.23 22.28 -39.86
N LEU A 136 -20.84 23.24 -39.15
CA LEU A 136 -21.98 24.01 -39.66
C LEU A 136 -21.66 24.86 -40.89
N GLY A 137 -20.38 25.20 -41.10
CA GLY A 137 -19.90 25.86 -42.32
C GLY A 137 -19.92 24.96 -43.56
N TRP A 138 -20.18 23.66 -43.43
CA TRP A 138 -20.26 22.72 -44.54
C TRP A 138 -21.70 22.53 -45.04
N GLN A 139 -21.83 22.00 -46.25
CA GLN A 139 -23.13 21.64 -46.81
C GLN A 139 -23.61 20.31 -46.22
N LEU A 140 -24.53 20.38 -45.26
CA LEU A 140 -25.03 19.22 -44.52
C LEU A 140 -26.41 18.77 -45.00
N SER A 141 -26.66 17.47 -45.01
CA SER A 141 -28.02 16.95 -45.19
C SER A 141 -28.91 17.31 -43.99
N PRO A 142 -30.24 17.45 -44.15
CA PRO A 142 -31.12 17.83 -43.04
C PRO A 142 -31.01 16.95 -41.78
N PRO A 143 -30.87 15.60 -41.86
CA PRO A 143 -30.66 14.76 -40.69
C PRO A 143 -29.33 15.04 -39.98
N LEU A 144 -28.28 15.34 -40.74
CA LEU A 144 -26.96 15.64 -40.19
C LEU A 144 -26.94 17.02 -39.52
N LEU A 145 -27.62 18.01 -40.11
CA LEU A 145 -27.84 19.32 -39.50
C LEU A 145 -28.60 19.21 -38.17
N ALA A 146 -29.65 18.39 -38.14
CA ALA A 146 -30.43 18.11 -36.94
C ALA A 146 -29.58 17.51 -35.80
N ALA A 147 -28.79 16.48 -36.14
CA ALA A 147 -27.90 15.82 -35.19
C ALA A 147 -26.80 16.78 -34.68
N LEU A 148 -26.27 17.64 -35.55
CA LEU A 148 -25.25 18.62 -35.21
C LEU A 148 -25.80 19.72 -34.29
N LEU A 149 -27.03 20.21 -34.53
CA LEU A 149 -27.69 21.19 -33.67
C LEU A 149 -28.04 20.60 -32.29
N LEU A 150 -28.48 19.34 -32.25
CA LEU A 150 -28.66 18.61 -30.99
C LEU A 150 -27.33 18.50 -30.23
N PHE A 151 -26.26 18.08 -30.92
CA PHE A 151 -24.93 17.93 -30.33
C PHE A 151 -24.34 19.27 -29.84
N LEU A 152 -24.49 20.35 -30.62
CA LEU A 152 -24.13 21.71 -30.22
C LEU A 152 -24.86 22.09 -28.92
N GLY A 153 -26.16 21.79 -28.84
CA GLY A 153 -26.95 21.96 -27.63
C GLY A 153 -26.37 21.20 -26.44
N VAL A 154 -26.07 19.91 -26.61
CA VAL A 154 -25.45 19.07 -25.57
C VAL A 154 -24.13 19.66 -25.08
N MET A 155 -23.26 20.08 -26.00
CA MET A 155 -21.97 20.69 -25.66
C MET A 155 -22.14 22.06 -24.98
N GLY A 156 -23.14 22.84 -25.39
CA GLY A 156 -23.59 24.05 -24.71
C GLY A 156 -24.03 23.80 -23.27
N GLY A 157 -24.79 22.72 -23.02
CA GLY A 157 -25.25 22.36 -21.68
C GLY A 157 -24.09 21.94 -20.78
N ILE A 158 -23.14 21.18 -21.34
CA ILE A 158 -21.89 20.77 -20.68
C ILE A 158 -21.00 21.98 -20.35
N PHE A 159 -20.99 23.02 -21.20
CA PHE A 159 -20.25 24.26 -20.99
C PHE A 159 -20.89 25.19 -19.95
N VAL A 160 -22.20 25.45 -20.05
CA VAL A 160 -22.89 26.46 -19.23
C VAL A 160 -23.17 25.98 -17.81
N ALA A 161 -23.45 24.68 -17.59
CA ALA A 161 -23.82 24.18 -16.27
C ALA A 161 -22.71 24.36 -15.20
N PRO A 162 -21.43 23.99 -15.46
CA PRO A 162 -20.33 24.23 -14.52
C PRO A 162 -20.08 25.73 -14.30
N LEU A 163 -20.15 26.56 -15.34
CA LEU A 163 -20.00 28.02 -15.23
C LEU A 163 -21.08 28.60 -14.29
N HIS A 164 -22.33 28.17 -14.43
CA HIS A 164 -23.39 28.59 -13.52
C HIS A 164 -23.14 28.15 -12.06
N ALA A 165 -22.53 26.97 -11.86
CA ALA A 165 -22.15 26.51 -10.53
C ALA A 165 -20.99 27.32 -9.94
N LEU A 166 -19.97 27.66 -10.75
CA LEU A 166 -18.83 28.48 -10.33
C LEU A 166 -19.24 29.89 -9.92
N LEU A 167 -20.19 30.50 -10.64
CA LEU A 167 -20.77 31.79 -10.27
C LEU A 167 -21.33 31.78 -8.84
N ARG A 168 -22.07 30.73 -8.48
CA ARG A 168 -22.65 30.60 -7.13
C ARG A 168 -21.63 30.21 -6.07
N TYR A 169 -20.56 29.53 -6.47
CA TYR A 169 -19.51 29.07 -5.56
C TYR A 169 -18.63 30.25 -5.06
N HIS A 170 -18.24 31.16 -5.95
CA HIS A 170 -17.36 32.28 -5.60
C HIS A 170 -18.09 33.45 -4.92
N VAL A 171 -19.42 33.50 -5.00
CA VAL A 171 -20.20 34.61 -4.43
C VAL A 171 -20.81 34.19 -3.08
N PRO A 172 -20.55 34.95 -1.99
CA PRO A 172 -21.19 34.72 -0.70
C PRO A 172 -22.72 34.62 -0.83
N VAL A 173 -23.36 33.74 -0.06
CA VAL A 173 -24.80 33.43 -0.18
C VAL A 173 -25.69 34.69 -0.18
N ALA A 174 -25.35 35.69 0.64
CA ALA A 174 -26.07 36.96 0.74
C ALA A 174 -26.03 37.82 -0.55
N GLN A 175 -25.01 37.64 -1.40
CA GLN A 175 -24.78 38.45 -2.60
C GLN A 175 -25.18 37.71 -3.90
N GLN A 176 -25.52 36.42 -3.83
CA GLN A 176 -25.87 35.61 -5.01
C GLN A 176 -27.04 36.18 -5.85
N PRO A 177 -28.12 36.74 -5.27
CA PRO A 177 -29.19 37.34 -6.06
C PRO A 177 -28.70 38.50 -6.93
N LYS A 178 -27.85 39.37 -6.36
CA LYS A 178 -27.26 40.51 -7.09
C LYS A 178 -26.31 40.06 -8.19
N ALA A 179 -25.44 39.09 -7.91
CA ALA A 179 -24.54 38.52 -8.90
C ALA A 179 -25.30 37.87 -10.08
N THR A 180 -26.45 37.24 -9.81
CA THR A 180 -27.32 36.66 -10.85
C THR A 180 -27.95 37.74 -11.73
N VAL A 181 -28.36 38.86 -11.14
CA VAL A 181 -28.91 40.01 -11.89
C VAL A 181 -27.83 40.65 -12.78
N ILE A 182 -26.60 40.78 -12.27
CA ILE A 182 -25.43 41.24 -13.03
C ILE A 182 -25.15 40.30 -14.21
N ASP A 183 -25.14 38.99 -13.96
CA ASP A 183 -24.94 37.96 -14.97
C ASP A 183 -25.96 38.05 -16.11
N HIS A 184 -27.25 38.20 -15.80
CA HIS A 184 -28.29 38.37 -16.82
C HIS A 184 -28.13 39.68 -17.60
N LEU A 185 -27.75 40.78 -16.94
CA LEU A 185 -27.53 42.06 -17.63
C LEU A 185 -26.38 41.96 -18.64
N VAL A 186 -25.25 41.37 -18.24
CA VAL A 186 -24.09 41.15 -19.12
C VAL A 186 -24.47 40.28 -20.31
N GLN A 187 -25.18 39.17 -20.07
CA GLN A 187 -25.68 38.29 -21.15
C GLN A 187 -26.55 39.05 -22.14
N SER A 188 -27.54 39.82 -21.66
CA SER A 188 -28.46 40.58 -22.50
C SER A 188 -27.73 41.60 -23.39
N VAL A 189 -26.75 42.32 -22.85
CA VAL A 189 -25.96 43.31 -23.61
C VAL A 189 -25.11 42.65 -24.69
N VAL A 190 -24.44 41.54 -24.37
CA VAL A 190 -23.62 40.81 -25.35
C VAL A 190 -24.49 40.17 -26.43
N MET A 191 -25.63 39.56 -26.06
CA MET A 191 -26.60 39.02 -27.01
C MET A 191 -27.10 40.09 -27.99
N LEU A 192 -27.41 41.29 -27.49
CA LEU A 192 -27.81 42.42 -28.33
C LEU A 192 -26.70 42.81 -29.32
N ALA A 193 -25.44 42.81 -28.88
CA ALA A 193 -24.31 43.12 -29.75
C ALA A 193 -24.17 42.10 -30.90
N PHE A 194 -24.27 40.79 -30.61
CA PHE A 194 -24.21 39.74 -31.63
C PHE A 194 -25.34 39.84 -32.65
N VAL A 195 -26.57 40.09 -32.20
CA VAL A 195 -27.72 40.29 -33.11
C VAL A 195 -27.60 41.60 -33.88
N GLY A 196 -27.07 42.65 -33.26
CA GLY A 196 -26.78 43.92 -33.93
C GLY A 196 -25.79 43.76 -35.08
N VAL A 197 -24.71 43.01 -34.87
CA VAL A 197 -23.75 42.65 -35.92
C VAL A 197 -24.43 41.84 -37.03
N ALA A 198 -25.22 40.81 -36.67
CA ALA A 198 -25.95 40.01 -37.65
C ALA A 198 -26.92 40.85 -38.50
N ALA A 199 -27.67 41.77 -37.86
CA ALA A 199 -28.59 42.67 -38.54
C ALA A 199 -27.87 43.69 -39.43
N LEU A 200 -26.72 44.22 -39.00
CA LEU A 200 -25.91 45.14 -39.80
C LEU A 200 -25.36 44.45 -41.05
N LEU A 201 -24.81 43.24 -40.90
CA LEU A 201 -24.27 42.48 -42.04
C LEU A 201 -25.35 42.16 -43.07
N ALA A 202 -26.53 41.73 -42.60
CA ALA A 202 -27.67 41.49 -43.47
C ALA A 202 -28.21 42.77 -44.11
N TRP A 203 -28.21 43.91 -43.41
CA TRP A 203 -28.56 45.21 -43.99
C TRP A 203 -27.62 45.58 -45.13
N GLN A 204 -26.32 45.35 -44.94
CA GLN A 204 -25.28 45.63 -45.95
C GLN A 204 -25.24 44.62 -47.10
N GLY A 205 -26.11 43.60 -47.09
CA GLY A 205 -26.10 42.53 -48.09
C GLY A 205 -24.85 41.63 -48.03
N LEU A 206 -24.09 41.68 -46.93
CA LEU A 206 -22.96 40.79 -46.69
C LEU A 206 -23.51 39.41 -46.29
N GLY A 207 -23.21 38.38 -47.07
CA GLY A 207 -23.87 37.08 -46.99
C GLY A 207 -23.63 36.31 -45.68
N ASP A 208 -24.53 35.35 -45.42
CA ASP A 208 -24.54 34.46 -44.24
C ASP A 208 -23.21 33.76 -43.96
N ALA A 209 -22.40 33.55 -45.01
CA ALA A 209 -21.05 32.98 -44.91
C ALA A 209 -20.09 33.84 -44.06
N LEU A 210 -20.18 35.18 -44.14
CA LEU A 210 -19.33 36.08 -43.35
C LEU A 210 -19.72 36.02 -41.87
N LEU A 211 -21.02 36.03 -41.56
CA LEU A 211 -21.52 35.89 -40.20
C LEU A 211 -21.13 34.53 -39.61
N MET A 212 -21.25 33.43 -40.38
CA MET A 212 -20.76 32.11 -39.95
C MET A 212 -19.25 32.08 -39.69
N THR A 213 -18.46 32.77 -40.52
CA THR A 213 -17.01 32.88 -40.31
C THR A 213 -16.71 33.63 -39.02
N ILE A 214 -17.39 34.75 -38.75
CA ILE A 214 -17.24 35.52 -37.51
C ILE A 214 -17.59 34.66 -36.29
N LEU A 215 -18.69 33.92 -36.33
CA LEU A 215 -19.09 33.03 -35.24
C LEU A 215 -18.07 31.89 -35.03
N THR A 216 -17.58 31.29 -36.11
CA THR A 216 -16.56 30.23 -36.05
C THR A 216 -15.25 30.75 -35.46
N VAL A 217 -14.77 31.92 -35.90
CA VAL A 217 -13.55 32.54 -35.34
C VAL A 217 -13.76 32.90 -33.87
N THR A 218 -14.93 33.43 -33.50
CA THR A 218 -15.24 33.80 -32.11
C THR A 218 -15.28 32.57 -31.20
N THR A 219 -15.89 31.48 -31.65
CA THR A 219 -15.93 30.21 -30.90
C THR A 219 -14.57 29.55 -30.81
N ALA A 220 -13.76 29.59 -31.88
CA ALA A 220 -12.39 29.10 -31.86
C ALA A 220 -11.51 29.90 -30.88
N ALA A 221 -11.59 31.24 -30.91
CA ALA A 221 -10.89 32.10 -29.97
C ALA A 221 -11.31 31.82 -28.52
N GLY A 222 -12.62 31.70 -28.25
CA GLY A 222 -13.14 31.36 -26.93
C GLY A 222 -12.70 29.97 -26.44
N ALA A 223 -12.69 28.97 -27.31
CA ALA A 223 -12.22 27.62 -26.98
C ALA A 223 -10.71 27.59 -26.70
N LEU A 224 -9.89 28.25 -27.53
CA LEU A 224 -8.45 28.38 -27.33
C LEU A 224 -8.14 29.14 -26.03
N TYR A 225 -8.87 30.21 -25.75
CA TYR A 225 -8.75 30.97 -24.50
C TYR A 225 -9.10 30.11 -23.27
N THR A 226 -10.19 29.33 -23.37
CA THR A 226 -10.60 28.38 -22.30
C THR A 226 -9.54 27.32 -22.08
N LEU A 227 -8.93 26.79 -23.15
CA LEU A 227 -7.83 25.82 -23.05
C LEU A 227 -6.57 26.41 -22.43
N TYR A 228 -6.27 27.67 -22.73
CA TYR A 228 -5.12 28.37 -22.19
C TYR A 228 -5.25 28.62 -20.68
N HIS A 229 -6.43 29.03 -20.21
CA HIS A 229 -6.69 29.36 -18.80
C HIS A 229 -7.13 28.18 -17.92
N MET A 230 -7.80 27.16 -18.48
CA MET A 230 -8.30 26.00 -17.71
C MET A 230 -7.73 24.64 -18.14
N PRO A 231 -6.41 24.53 -18.37
CA PRO A 231 -5.85 23.29 -18.87
C PRO A 231 -5.80 22.16 -17.86
N GLN A 232 -5.58 22.52 -16.61
CA GLN A 232 -5.51 21.58 -15.51
C GLN A 232 -6.87 20.93 -15.27
N SER A 233 -7.95 21.71 -15.40
CA SER A 233 -9.32 21.21 -15.35
C SER A 233 -9.56 20.18 -16.45
N LEU A 234 -9.17 20.47 -17.70
CA LEU A 234 -9.31 19.53 -18.82
C LEU A 234 -8.51 18.25 -18.58
N LEU A 235 -7.24 18.39 -18.18
CA LEU A 235 -6.36 17.25 -17.98
C LEU A 235 -6.77 16.42 -16.77
N ARG A 236 -7.13 17.02 -15.64
CA ARG A 236 -7.72 16.33 -14.48
C ARG A 236 -8.97 15.57 -14.90
N PHE A 237 -9.83 16.16 -15.73
CA PHE A 237 -11.00 15.48 -16.24
C PHE A 237 -10.65 14.27 -17.12
N VAL A 238 -9.78 14.46 -18.13
CA VAL A 238 -9.35 13.38 -19.03
C VAL A 238 -8.60 12.28 -18.26
N PHE A 239 -7.60 12.65 -17.47
CA PHE A 239 -6.82 11.73 -16.65
C PHE A 239 -7.70 11.01 -15.64
N SER A 240 -8.56 11.70 -14.88
CA SER A 240 -9.43 11.01 -13.92
C SER A 240 -10.34 9.98 -14.57
N ARG A 241 -10.81 10.22 -15.81
CA ARG A 241 -11.62 9.26 -16.57
C ARG A 241 -10.80 8.08 -17.08
N LEU A 242 -9.66 8.34 -17.71
CA LEU A 242 -8.73 7.29 -18.15
C LEU A 242 -8.23 6.46 -16.95
N PHE A 243 -7.98 7.12 -15.83
CA PHE A 243 -7.49 6.52 -14.60
C PHE A 243 -8.57 5.66 -13.94
N ARG A 244 -9.80 6.18 -13.79
CA ARG A 244 -10.95 5.44 -13.24
C ARG A 244 -11.31 4.17 -14.02
N ALA A 245 -10.88 4.05 -15.27
CA ALA A 245 -11.07 2.83 -16.06
C ALA A 245 -10.29 1.65 -15.45
N ARG A 246 -9.06 1.86 -14.97
CA ARG A 246 -8.16 0.81 -14.47
C ARG A 246 -7.82 0.91 -12.98
N TYR A 247 -8.12 2.03 -12.33
CA TYR A 247 -7.73 2.31 -10.96
C TYR A 247 -8.91 2.84 -10.14
N ARG A 248 -8.91 2.55 -8.85
CA ARG A 248 -9.83 3.13 -7.86
C ARG A 248 -8.99 3.96 -6.90
N LEU A 249 -9.20 5.27 -6.91
CA LEU A 249 -8.50 6.21 -6.04
C LEU A 249 -9.33 6.43 -4.76
N LYS A 250 -8.77 6.09 -3.61
CA LYS A 250 -9.32 6.40 -2.29
C LYS A 250 -8.45 7.48 -1.65
N VAL A 251 -9.07 8.58 -1.21
CA VAL A 251 -8.38 9.66 -0.50
C VAL A 251 -8.76 9.59 0.97
N LEU A 252 -7.77 9.57 1.85
CA LEU A 252 -7.92 9.57 3.31
C LEU A 252 -7.32 10.85 3.87
N GLY A 253 -7.94 11.44 4.90
CA GLY A 253 -7.41 12.64 5.57
C GLY A 253 -7.49 13.93 4.75
N PHE A 254 -8.41 14.01 3.79
CA PHE A 254 -8.59 15.18 2.92
C PHE A 254 -8.85 16.46 3.73
N GLU A 255 -9.56 16.32 4.84
CA GLU A 255 -9.87 17.39 5.80
C GLU A 255 -8.62 18.05 6.42
N HIS A 256 -7.46 17.42 6.35
CA HIS A 256 -6.20 17.99 6.85
C HIS A 256 -5.55 18.96 5.86
N LEU A 257 -6.03 19.06 4.61
CA LEU A 257 -5.50 20.01 3.63
C LEU A 257 -6.10 21.40 3.84
N PRO A 258 -5.29 22.43 4.17
CA PRO A 258 -5.78 23.79 4.31
C PRO A 258 -6.37 24.35 3.01
N ALA A 259 -7.53 25.00 3.12
CA ALA A 259 -8.22 25.62 1.98
C ALA A 259 -7.46 26.83 1.40
N SER A 260 -6.69 27.54 2.23
CA SER A 260 -5.88 28.71 1.86
C SER A 260 -4.54 28.71 2.59
N GLY A 261 -3.62 29.60 2.17
CA GLY A 261 -2.27 29.70 2.73
C GLY A 261 -1.29 28.70 2.10
N GLY A 262 0.00 28.94 2.35
CA GLY A 262 1.10 28.14 1.82
C GLY A 262 1.14 26.75 2.44
N VAL A 263 1.26 25.71 1.61
CA VAL A 263 1.29 24.31 2.08
C VAL A 263 2.41 23.56 1.39
N LEU A 264 3.27 22.91 2.18
CA LEU A 264 4.32 22.03 1.68
C LEU A 264 3.91 20.57 1.90
N LEU A 265 3.62 19.86 0.81
CA LEU A 265 3.29 18.43 0.81
C LEU A 265 4.56 17.59 0.72
N LEU A 266 4.76 16.70 1.70
CA LEU A 266 5.93 15.82 1.78
C LEU A 266 5.52 14.36 1.96
N GLY A 267 6.04 13.45 1.13
CA GLY A 267 5.61 12.05 1.18
C GLY A 267 6.53 11.08 0.44
N ASN A 268 6.14 9.82 0.40
CA ASN A 268 6.90 8.77 -0.26
C ASN A 268 6.86 8.88 -1.79
N HIS A 269 7.92 8.40 -2.45
CA HIS A 269 8.05 8.42 -3.92
C HIS A 269 8.20 7.01 -4.50
N ILE A 270 7.09 6.40 -4.88
CA ILE A 270 7.01 4.99 -5.31
C ILE A 270 6.93 4.84 -6.84
N SER A 271 6.44 5.85 -7.58
CA SER A 271 6.16 5.71 -9.01
C SER A 271 6.38 6.97 -9.83
N PHE A 272 6.46 6.81 -11.16
CA PHE A 272 6.58 7.93 -12.11
C PHE A 272 5.32 8.81 -12.22
N ILE A 273 4.18 8.36 -11.68
CA ILE A 273 2.89 9.07 -11.76
C ILE A 273 2.40 9.58 -10.41
N ASP A 274 3.27 9.55 -9.39
CA ASP A 274 2.93 10.00 -8.03
C ASP A 274 2.37 11.42 -8.03
N TRP A 275 2.99 12.32 -8.79
CA TRP A 275 2.54 13.69 -8.97
C TRP A 275 1.07 13.78 -9.44
N ALA A 276 0.69 12.98 -10.44
CA ALA A 276 -0.66 12.99 -10.98
C ALA A 276 -1.69 12.51 -9.95
N LEU A 277 -1.31 11.55 -9.10
CA LEU A 277 -2.18 11.02 -8.05
C LEU A 277 -2.39 12.01 -6.92
N VAL A 278 -1.33 12.65 -6.45
CA VAL A 278 -1.44 13.69 -5.43
C VAL A 278 -2.26 14.86 -5.98
N GLN A 279 -2.07 15.24 -7.26
CA GLN A 279 -2.89 16.27 -7.91
C GLN A 279 -4.37 15.87 -8.04
N MET A 280 -4.68 14.62 -8.36
CA MET A 280 -6.08 14.14 -8.40
C MET A 280 -6.72 14.06 -7.02
N ALA A 281 -5.91 13.85 -5.97
CA ALA A 281 -6.37 13.79 -4.58
C ALA A 281 -6.50 15.18 -3.95
N SER A 282 -5.77 16.18 -4.46
CA SER A 282 -5.82 17.57 -4.01
C SER A 282 -6.86 18.40 -4.77
N PRO A 283 -7.65 19.25 -4.09
CA PRO A 283 -8.55 20.20 -4.75
C PRO A 283 -7.79 21.44 -5.26
N ARG A 284 -6.65 21.78 -4.65
CA ARG A 284 -5.80 22.92 -4.98
C ARG A 284 -4.78 22.54 -6.05
N GLN A 285 -4.38 23.50 -6.87
CA GLN A 285 -3.28 23.36 -7.80
C GLN A 285 -1.99 23.05 -7.03
N LEU A 286 -1.24 22.05 -7.49
CA LEU A 286 0.03 21.64 -6.88
C LEU A 286 1.19 22.02 -7.78
N HIS A 287 2.17 22.71 -7.20
CA HIS A 287 3.46 22.95 -7.82
C HIS A 287 4.41 21.81 -7.46
N PHE A 288 4.72 20.96 -8.42
CA PHE A 288 5.60 19.83 -8.18
C PHE A 288 7.06 20.22 -8.33
N VAL A 289 7.89 19.78 -7.38
CA VAL A 289 9.34 19.83 -7.52
C VAL A 289 9.80 18.56 -8.23
N ILE A 290 10.28 18.69 -9.46
CA ILE A 290 10.71 17.57 -10.32
C ILE A 290 12.19 17.74 -10.67
N GLU A 291 12.91 16.62 -10.77
CA GLU A 291 14.31 16.63 -11.18
C GLU A 291 14.48 17.20 -12.61
N LYS A 292 15.49 18.07 -12.78
CA LYS A 292 15.73 18.86 -14.00
C LYS A 292 15.87 18.02 -15.27
N GLY A 293 16.51 16.86 -15.23
CA GLY A 293 16.63 15.96 -16.38
C GLY A 293 15.30 15.33 -16.84
N TYR A 294 14.28 15.20 -15.97
CA TYR A 294 12.92 14.88 -16.44
C TYR A 294 12.23 16.10 -17.04
N TYR A 295 12.45 17.28 -16.45
CA TYR A 295 11.88 18.53 -16.88
C TYR A 295 12.38 18.99 -18.26
N GLU A 296 13.67 18.80 -18.55
CA GLU A 296 14.31 19.28 -19.78
C GLU A 296 14.04 18.42 -21.02
N ARG A 297 13.30 17.31 -20.89
CA ARG A 297 12.89 16.52 -22.06
C ARG A 297 12.05 17.40 -22.99
N TRP A 298 12.47 17.57 -24.23
CA TRP A 298 11.88 18.53 -25.17
C TRP A 298 10.35 18.39 -25.30
N TYR A 299 9.84 17.15 -25.28
CA TYR A 299 8.41 16.85 -25.39
C TYR A 299 7.61 17.06 -24.09
N LEU A 300 8.28 17.19 -22.93
CA LEU A 300 7.67 17.47 -21.62
C LEU A 300 7.87 18.91 -21.18
N LYS A 301 8.95 19.58 -21.58
CA LYS A 301 9.33 20.91 -21.07
C LYS A 301 8.22 21.94 -21.23
N SER A 302 7.65 22.07 -22.43
CA SER A 302 6.56 23.01 -22.67
C SER A 302 5.32 22.70 -21.83
N PHE A 303 5.02 21.41 -21.64
CA PHE A 303 3.93 20.95 -20.79
C PHE A 303 4.19 21.25 -19.30
N LEU A 304 5.38 20.94 -18.79
CA LEU A 304 5.75 21.13 -17.38
C LEU A 304 5.88 22.61 -17.00
N ASN A 305 6.38 23.45 -17.90
CA ASN A 305 6.40 24.91 -17.74
C ASN A 305 5.00 25.46 -17.53
N TRP A 306 4.07 25.01 -18.36
CA TRP A 306 2.68 25.42 -18.33
C TRP A 306 1.95 24.96 -17.05
N PHE A 307 2.42 23.90 -16.41
CA PHE A 307 1.91 23.42 -15.11
C PHE A 307 2.58 24.07 -13.89
N GLY A 308 3.53 24.98 -14.09
CA GLY A 308 4.25 25.61 -12.97
C GLY A 308 5.11 24.61 -12.17
N VAL A 309 5.61 23.56 -12.83
CA VAL A 309 6.55 22.60 -12.23
C VAL A 309 7.89 23.28 -11.96
N ILE A 310 8.45 23.05 -10.78
CA ILE A 310 9.72 23.62 -10.32
C ILE A 310 10.84 22.60 -10.61
N PRO A 311 11.77 22.87 -11.55
CA PRO A 311 12.90 21.99 -11.77
C PRO A 311 13.93 22.11 -10.63
N ILE A 312 14.46 20.97 -10.17
CA ILE A 312 15.58 20.90 -9.21
C ILE A 312 16.73 20.07 -9.80
N SER A 313 17.96 20.59 -9.75
CA SER A 313 19.14 19.81 -10.13
C SER A 313 19.46 18.75 -9.07
N SER A 314 20.13 17.67 -9.49
CA SER A 314 20.65 16.64 -8.59
C SER A 314 21.84 17.20 -7.79
N GLY A 315 21.51 17.90 -6.70
CA GLY A 315 22.42 18.74 -5.93
C GLY A 315 21.70 20.08 -5.75
N ALA A 316 21.38 20.42 -4.50
CA ALA A 316 20.52 21.56 -4.17
C ALA A 316 21.08 22.85 -4.80
N SER A 317 20.51 23.28 -5.94
CA SER A 317 20.69 24.65 -6.40
C SER A 317 19.88 25.52 -5.44
N ALA A 318 20.55 26.45 -4.76
CA ALA A 318 19.89 27.43 -3.87
C ALA A 318 18.66 28.05 -4.53
N ASP A 319 18.78 28.37 -5.83
CA ASP A 319 17.75 28.94 -6.71
C ASP A 319 16.42 28.15 -6.74
N SER A 320 16.46 26.81 -6.63
CA SER A 320 15.23 26.00 -6.70
C SER A 320 14.49 26.01 -5.36
N LEU A 321 15.22 26.04 -4.25
CA LEU A 321 14.62 26.14 -2.91
C LEU A 321 14.07 27.55 -2.65
N GLU A 322 14.72 28.59 -3.21
CA GLU A 322 14.19 29.96 -3.19
C GLU A 322 12.85 30.05 -3.91
N LYS A 323 12.70 29.46 -5.11
CA LYS A 323 11.40 29.41 -5.81
C LYS A 323 10.31 28.70 -5.01
N VAL A 324 10.65 27.60 -4.33
CA VAL A 324 9.71 26.93 -3.42
C VAL A 324 9.30 27.89 -2.29
N THR A 325 10.26 28.59 -1.70
CA THR A 325 10.02 29.57 -0.63
C THR A 325 9.09 30.71 -1.07
N GLU A 326 9.32 31.25 -2.27
CA GLU A 326 8.48 32.31 -2.87
C GLU A 326 7.04 31.84 -3.10
N MET A 327 6.86 30.64 -3.65
CA MET A 327 5.52 30.06 -3.87
C MET A 327 4.78 29.81 -2.56
N LEU A 328 5.48 29.30 -1.54
CA LEU A 328 4.89 29.10 -0.22
C LEU A 328 4.45 30.44 0.41
N LYS A 329 5.25 31.50 0.26
CA LYS A 329 4.88 32.87 0.70
C LYS A 329 3.70 33.45 -0.09
N ALA A 330 3.59 33.12 -1.38
CA ALA A 330 2.45 33.48 -2.21
C ALA A 330 1.15 32.74 -1.82
N GLY A 331 1.23 31.79 -0.88
CA GLY A 331 0.10 31.02 -0.42
C GLY A 331 -0.20 29.79 -1.29
N GLU A 332 0.73 29.37 -2.14
CA GLU A 332 0.56 28.22 -3.04
C GLU A 332 0.87 26.88 -2.37
N VAL A 333 0.43 25.78 -2.99
CA VAL A 333 0.73 24.42 -2.53
C VAL A 333 1.89 23.84 -3.33
N VAL A 334 2.98 23.51 -2.65
CA VAL A 334 4.16 22.87 -3.26
C VAL A 334 4.23 21.43 -2.82
N CYS A 335 4.43 20.50 -3.76
CA CYS A 335 4.63 19.08 -3.49
C CYS A 335 6.08 18.68 -3.78
N LEU A 336 6.73 18.13 -2.76
CA LEU A 336 8.13 17.71 -2.79
C LEU A 336 8.26 16.29 -2.24
N PHE A 337 9.08 15.48 -2.91
CA PHE A 337 9.41 14.13 -2.47
C PHE A 337 10.76 14.12 -1.75
N PRO A 338 10.81 14.08 -0.41
CA PRO A 338 12.05 14.18 0.37
C PRO A 338 13.04 13.03 0.12
N GLU A 339 12.60 11.88 -0.41
CA GLU A 339 13.49 10.78 -0.81
C GLU A 339 14.43 11.15 -1.97
N GLY A 340 14.06 12.16 -2.78
CA GLY A 340 14.86 12.67 -3.90
C GLY A 340 14.98 11.73 -5.12
N THR A 341 14.66 10.45 -4.98
CA THR A 341 14.60 9.46 -6.06
C THR A 341 13.39 8.56 -5.91
N ILE A 342 12.89 8.02 -7.03
CA ILE A 342 11.85 6.99 -7.01
C ILE A 342 12.40 5.72 -6.37
N SER A 343 11.64 5.16 -5.43
CA SER A 343 12.03 3.97 -4.68
C SER A 343 12.32 2.77 -5.59
N ARG A 344 13.37 2.02 -5.26
CA ARG A 344 13.79 0.77 -5.92
C ARG A 344 13.55 -0.47 -5.08
N THR A 345 13.32 -0.29 -3.78
CA THR A 345 13.04 -1.37 -2.83
C THR A 345 11.57 -1.40 -2.40
N GLY A 346 10.80 -0.34 -2.67
CA GLY A 346 9.43 -0.20 -2.17
C GLY A 346 9.35 0.21 -0.69
N GLN A 347 10.49 0.24 0.02
CA GLN A 347 10.62 0.80 1.36
C GLN A 347 10.91 2.31 1.30
N LEU A 348 10.54 3.00 2.38
CA LEU A 348 10.79 4.43 2.59
C LEU A 348 12.27 4.68 2.90
N SER A 349 12.96 5.37 2.01
CA SER A 349 14.39 5.67 2.15
C SER A 349 14.67 6.92 2.97
N GLU A 350 15.94 7.30 3.10
CA GLU A 350 16.38 8.52 3.77
C GLU A 350 15.62 9.77 3.26
N PHE A 351 15.15 10.60 4.18
CA PHE A 351 14.53 11.88 3.85
C PHE A 351 15.58 12.99 3.88
N LYS A 352 15.73 13.71 2.76
CA LYS A 352 16.69 14.81 2.64
C LYS A 352 16.16 16.06 3.35
N ARG A 353 17.04 16.75 4.08
CA ARG A 353 16.75 17.96 4.89
C ARG A 353 16.57 19.25 4.08
N GLY A 354 16.54 19.19 2.74
CA GLY A 354 16.44 20.38 1.89
C GLY A 354 15.15 21.18 2.09
N TYR A 355 14.07 20.50 2.47
CA TYR A 355 12.76 21.11 2.69
C TYR A 355 12.73 22.02 3.94
N GLU A 356 13.55 21.71 4.96
CA GLU A 356 13.62 22.48 6.22
C GLU A 356 14.05 23.94 5.95
N LYS A 357 14.92 24.14 4.96
CA LYS A 357 15.34 25.48 4.52
C LYS A 357 14.27 26.21 3.71
N ALA A 358 13.51 25.49 2.90
CA ALA A 358 12.53 26.07 1.98
C ALA A 358 11.25 26.56 2.68
N VAL A 359 10.88 25.93 3.80
CA VAL A 359 9.68 26.32 4.56
C VAL A 359 9.96 27.45 5.58
N LYS A 360 11.21 27.60 6.02
CA LYS A 360 11.58 28.50 7.12
C LYS A 360 11.21 29.96 6.82
N GLY A 361 10.41 30.57 7.70
CA GLY A 361 10.04 31.99 7.59
C GLY A 361 9.05 32.29 6.46
N THR A 362 8.34 31.28 5.97
CA THR A 362 7.25 31.44 5.00
C THR A 362 5.88 31.56 5.66
N GLY A 363 5.72 31.06 6.89
CA GLY A 363 4.42 30.90 7.54
C GLY A 363 3.57 29.79 6.93
N ALA A 364 4.14 28.99 6.02
CA ALA A 364 3.49 27.83 5.44
C ALA A 364 3.48 26.66 6.41
N VAL A 365 2.53 25.74 6.20
CA VAL A 365 2.43 24.52 7.01
C VAL A 365 2.89 23.29 6.22
N ILE A 366 3.36 22.27 6.93
CA ILE A 366 3.73 20.99 6.33
C ILE A 366 2.55 20.03 6.46
N VAL A 367 2.20 19.36 5.37
CA VAL A 367 1.21 18.26 5.39
C VAL A 367 1.88 17.00 4.83
N PRO A 368 2.11 15.98 5.67
CA PRO A 368 2.69 14.72 5.20
C PRO A 368 1.66 13.94 4.39
N PHE A 369 2.11 13.17 3.39
CA PHE A 369 1.24 12.25 2.67
C PHE A 369 1.89 10.89 2.43
N TYR A 370 1.05 9.87 2.20
CA TYR A 370 1.49 8.54 1.84
C TYR A 370 0.69 7.99 0.66
N LEU A 371 1.42 7.48 -0.33
CA LEU A 371 0.92 6.84 -1.54
C LEU A 371 1.03 5.32 -1.39
N HIS A 372 -0.10 4.63 -1.49
CA HIS A 372 -0.18 3.19 -1.48
C HIS A 372 -0.81 2.65 -2.77
N GLY A 373 -0.39 1.45 -3.17
CA GLY A 373 -1.00 0.72 -4.28
C GLY A 373 -0.28 0.89 -5.61
N LEU A 374 0.82 1.64 -5.69
CA LEU A 374 1.58 1.77 -6.96
C LEU A 374 2.79 0.84 -7.08
N TRP A 375 3.34 0.36 -5.97
CA TRP A 375 4.42 -0.63 -5.99
C TRP A 375 3.93 -1.95 -6.59
N GLY A 376 4.64 -2.51 -7.57
CA GLY A 376 4.12 -3.62 -8.37
C GLY A 376 3.19 -3.17 -9.51
N SER A 377 3.19 -1.88 -9.89
CA SER A 377 2.53 -1.41 -11.12
C SER A 377 3.57 -1.12 -12.21
N ARG A 378 3.10 -0.98 -13.46
CA ARG A 378 3.95 -0.57 -14.61
C ARG A 378 4.64 0.79 -14.43
N PHE A 379 4.17 1.60 -13.47
CA PHE A 379 4.71 2.92 -13.19
C PHE A 379 5.74 2.91 -12.04
N SER A 380 5.97 1.76 -11.40
CA SER A 380 6.99 1.60 -10.36
C SER A 380 8.23 0.90 -10.90
N ARG A 381 9.32 0.88 -10.11
CA ARG A 381 10.54 0.12 -10.43
C ARG A 381 10.53 -1.34 -9.95
N SER A 382 9.38 -1.83 -9.49
CA SER A 382 9.18 -3.26 -9.19
C SER A 382 9.52 -4.17 -10.36
N SER A 383 9.80 -5.44 -10.07
CA SER A 383 10.08 -6.48 -11.05
C SER A 383 8.90 -6.74 -12.00
N GLY A 384 9.17 -7.35 -13.16
CA GLY A 384 8.13 -7.78 -14.10
C GLY A 384 7.15 -8.76 -13.47
N PHE A 385 7.67 -9.76 -12.75
CA PHE A 385 6.88 -10.78 -12.07
C PHE A 385 5.91 -10.19 -11.03
N LEU A 386 6.39 -9.28 -10.18
CA LEU A 386 5.53 -8.60 -9.21
C LEU A 386 4.41 -7.82 -9.91
N ARG A 387 4.72 -7.16 -11.04
CA ARG A 387 3.72 -6.43 -11.83
C ARG A 387 2.63 -7.35 -12.39
N GLU A 388 3.01 -8.52 -12.87
CA GLU A 388 2.05 -9.52 -13.37
C GLU A 388 1.20 -10.10 -12.24
N ASN A 389 1.82 -10.40 -11.09
CA ASN A 389 1.12 -10.87 -9.91
C ASN A 389 0.10 -9.87 -9.38
N ARG A 390 0.36 -8.57 -9.54
CA ARG A 390 -0.52 -7.49 -9.06
C ARG A 390 -1.56 -7.05 -10.10
N GLN A 391 -1.61 -7.65 -11.29
CA GLN A 391 -2.60 -7.34 -12.33
C GLN A 391 -3.95 -8.06 -12.13
N SER A 392 -4.12 -8.83 -11.06
CA SER A 392 -5.36 -9.56 -10.79
C SER A 392 -6.52 -8.61 -10.43
N GLY A 393 -7.62 -8.71 -11.16
CA GLY A 393 -8.85 -7.93 -10.92
C GLY A 393 -9.16 -6.95 -12.05
N PHE A 394 -10.34 -6.32 -12.00
CA PHE A 394 -10.76 -5.34 -13.02
C PHE A 394 -10.15 -3.95 -12.80
N LYS A 395 -9.87 -3.59 -11.54
CA LYS A 395 -9.29 -2.31 -11.16
C LYS A 395 -8.34 -2.49 -9.99
N ARG A 396 -7.32 -1.63 -9.95
CA ARG A 396 -6.33 -1.59 -8.88
C ARG A 396 -6.64 -0.47 -7.89
N ASP A 397 -6.67 -0.80 -6.61
CA ASP A 397 -6.89 0.19 -5.55
C ASP A 397 -5.61 0.97 -5.26
N ILE A 398 -5.74 2.30 -5.20
CA ILE A 398 -4.69 3.24 -4.86
C ILE A 398 -5.23 4.12 -3.75
N VAL A 399 -4.42 4.28 -2.70
CA VAL A 399 -4.78 5.10 -1.54
C VAL A 399 -3.80 6.26 -1.45
N VAL A 400 -4.35 7.46 -1.31
CA VAL A 400 -3.59 8.68 -0.97
C VAL A 400 -4.05 9.12 0.41
N SER A 401 -3.14 9.07 1.38
CA SER A 401 -3.42 9.45 2.76
C SER A 401 -2.73 10.76 3.08
N PHE A 402 -3.48 11.77 3.50
CA PHE A 402 -2.94 13.03 4.02
C PHE A 402 -2.98 13.02 5.55
N GLY A 403 -1.84 13.33 6.18
CA GLY A 403 -1.74 13.41 7.63
C GLY A 403 -2.09 14.78 8.19
N LYS A 404 -2.10 14.86 9.52
CA LYS A 404 -2.33 16.11 10.24
C LYS A 404 -1.25 17.14 9.89
N VAL A 405 -1.63 18.41 9.99
CA VAL A 405 -0.72 19.54 9.79
C VAL A 405 0.43 19.48 10.81
N LEU A 406 1.66 19.66 10.32
CA LEU A 406 2.90 19.61 11.09
C LEU A 406 3.56 21.00 11.12
N PRO A 407 4.34 21.32 12.18
CA PRO A 407 5.06 22.58 12.28
C PRO A 407 6.17 22.68 11.22
N GLU A 408 6.51 23.92 10.82
CA GLU A 408 7.58 24.19 9.84
C GLU A 408 8.98 23.74 10.31
N THR A 409 9.16 23.53 11.62
CA THR A 409 10.44 23.16 12.25
C THR A 409 10.66 21.66 12.39
N ILE A 410 9.76 20.81 11.87
CA ILE A 410 9.85 19.36 12.07
C ILE A 410 11.12 18.78 11.39
N PRO A 411 11.96 18.02 12.13
CA PRO A 411 13.16 17.42 11.57
C PRO A 411 12.82 16.23 10.64
N ALA A 412 13.71 15.96 9.68
CA ALA A 412 13.50 14.92 8.66
C ALA A 412 13.17 13.51 9.20
N HIS A 413 13.80 13.09 10.31
CA HIS A 413 13.55 11.77 10.90
C HIS A 413 12.15 11.66 11.50
N GLU A 414 11.66 12.73 12.16
CA GLU A 414 10.31 12.75 12.74
C GLU A 414 9.25 12.82 11.64
N LEU A 415 9.48 13.63 10.59
CA LEU A 415 8.63 13.65 9.40
C LEU A 415 8.54 12.26 8.77
N LYS A 416 9.67 11.58 8.61
CA LYS A 416 9.71 10.21 8.07
C LYS A 416 8.87 9.25 8.92
N GLN A 417 8.99 9.33 10.25
CA GLN A 417 8.18 8.55 11.17
C GLN A 417 6.67 8.84 11.00
N LYS A 418 6.27 10.11 10.87
CA LYS A 418 4.86 10.47 10.59
C LYS A 418 4.37 9.90 9.26
N VAL A 419 5.21 9.85 8.22
CA VAL A 419 4.88 9.23 6.94
C VAL A 419 4.76 7.70 7.06
N PHE A 420 5.59 7.04 7.88
CA PHE A 420 5.41 5.62 8.21
C PHE A 420 4.09 5.38 8.94
N ASP A 421 3.72 6.22 9.90
CA ASP A 421 2.46 6.09 10.63
C ASP A 421 1.25 6.28 9.69
N LEU A 422 1.35 7.11 8.64
CA LEU A 422 0.31 7.19 7.59
C LEU A 422 0.24 5.92 6.73
N SER A 423 1.35 5.21 6.56
CA SER A 423 1.38 3.96 5.81
C SER A 423 0.45 2.92 6.45
N PHE A 424 0.35 2.90 7.78
CA PHE A 424 -0.55 2.04 8.55
C PHE A 424 -2.00 2.18 8.08
N ALA A 425 -2.54 3.41 8.08
CA ALA A 425 -3.94 3.65 7.71
C ALA A 425 -4.23 3.23 6.26
N SER A 426 -3.27 3.46 5.35
CA SER A 426 -3.40 3.07 3.95
C SER A 426 -3.38 1.55 3.74
N TRP A 427 -2.58 0.83 4.52
CA TRP A 427 -2.43 -0.62 4.45
C TRP A 427 -3.55 -1.33 5.20
N GLU A 428 -4.03 -0.79 6.32
CA GLU A 428 -5.23 -1.27 7.02
C GLU A 428 -6.44 -1.20 6.08
N ALA A 429 -6.65 -0.06 5.40
CA ALA A 429 -7.71 0.10 4.42
C ALA A 429 -7.61 -0.90 3.25
N TYR A 430 -6.39 -1.25 2.83
CA TYR A 430 -6.14 -2.26 1.81
C TYR A 430 -6.35 -3.70 2.32
N SER A 431 -6.04 -3.96 3.59
CA SER A 431 -6.15 -5.29 4.19
C SER A 431 -7.58 -5.83 4.15
N HIS A 432 -8.60 -4.97 4.17
CA HIS A 432 -10.00 -5.36 4.02
C HIS A 432 -10.41 -5.71 2.59
N LEU A 433 -9.57 -5.38 1.60
CA LEU A 433 -9.81 -5.64 0.17
C LEU A 433 -8.96 -6.81 -0.33
N ILE A 434 -8.04 -7.33 0.49
CA ILE A 434 -7.15 -8.41 0.08
C ILE A 434 -7.91 -9.73 0.02
N ASP A 435 -7.57 -10.56 -0.97
CA ASP A 435 -8.08 -11.93 -0.97
C ASP A 435 -7.33 -12.78 0.07
N PRO A 436 -8.02 -13.76 0.69
CA PRO A 436 -7.36 -14.71 1.57
C PRO A 436 -6.37 -15.57 0.78
N ILE A 437 -5.34 -16.07 1.47
CA ILE A 437 -4.26 -16.90 0.90
C ILE A 437 -4.75 -17.98 -0.09
N PRO A 438 -5.75 -18.85 0.22
CA PRO A 438 -6.18 -19.89 -0.73
C PRO A 438 -6.74 -19.33 -2.05
N VAL A 439 -7.38 -18.16 -2.03
CA VAL A 439 -7.93 -17.53 -3.24
C VAL A 439 -6.81 -16.92 -4.08
N ASN A 440 -5.84 -16.25 -3.43
CA ASN A 440 -4.66 -15.72 -4.13
C ASN A 440 -3.80 -16.85 -4.71
N TRP A 441 -3.55 -17.91 -3.93
CA TRP A 441 -2.86 -19.11 -4.38
C TRP A 441 -3.55 -19.73 -5.60
N LEU A 442 -4.87 -19.89 -5.60
CA LEU A 442 -5.59 -20.45 -6.75
C LEU A 442 -5.36 -19.64 -8.04
N ARG A 443 -5.37 -18.30 -7.94
CA ARG A 443 -5.08 -17.43 -9.10
C ARG A 443 -3.64 -17.55 -9.55
N ALA A 444 -2.70 -17.56 -8.62
CA ALA A 444 -1.28 -17.74 -8.93
C ALA A 444 -1.04 -19.11 -9.58
N ALA A 445 -1.60 -20.18 -9.02
CA ALA A 445 -1.50 -21.53 -9.53
C ALA A 445 -2.08 -21.66 -10.94
N LYS A 446 -3.23 -21.01 -11.24
CA LYS A 446 -3.80 -20.99 -12.59
C LYS A 446 -2.93 -20.23 -13.59
N ARG A 447 -2.27 -19.14 -13.16
CA ARG A 447 -1.34 -18.38 -14.01
C ARG A 447 -0.06 -19.18 -14.30
N MET A 448 0.49 -19.84 -13.27
CA MET A 448 1.74 -20.59 -13.37
C MET A 448 1.57 -21.98 -14.03
N SER A 449 0.36 -22.54 -13.99
CA SER A 449 -0.08 -23.68 -14.82
C SER A 449 0.79 -24.94 -14.66
N PHE A 450 1.62 -25.28 -15.65
CA PHE A 450 2.50 -26.46 -15.63
C PHE A 450 3.83 -26.24 -14.92
N ARG A 451 4.15 -25.00 -14.55
CA ARG A 451 5.38 -24.69 -13.79
C ARG A 451 5.36 -25.39 -12.42
N MET A 452 6.54 -25.59 -11.86
CA MET A 452 6.73 -26.20 -10.54
C MET A 452 6.04 -25.35 -9.46
N ALA A 453 5.32 -26.00 -8.56
CA ALA A 453 4.75 -25.37 -7.36
C ALA A 453 5.50 -25.78 -6.11
N ALA A 454 5.77 -27.08 -5.96
CA ALA A 454 6.46 -27.63 -4.80
C ALA A 454 7.27 -28.86 -5.20
N ALA A 455 8.42 -29.06 -4.57
CA ALA A 455 9.22 -30.28 -4.66
C ALA A 455 9.79 -30.60 -3.28
N ASP A 456 10.03 -31.87 -2.98
CA ASP A 456 10.95 -32.25 -1.90
C ASP A 456 12.36 -32.38 -2.51
N VAL A 457 13.42 -32.08 -1.75
CA VAL A 457 14.83 -32.22 -2.24
C VAL A 457 15.08 -33.59 -2.88
N ILE A 458 14.53 -34.62 -2.25
CA ILE A 458 14.58 -36.01 -2.69
C ILE A 458 13.16 -36.41 -3.10
N GLY A 459 12.71 -35.92 -4.26
CA GLY A 459 11.38 -36.22 -4.81
C GLY A 459 11.20 -35.69 -6.23
N GLU A 460 10.08 -36.04 -6.84
CA GLU A 460 9.66 -35.44 -8.11
C GLU A 460 8.96 -34.09 -7.88
N PRO A 461 9.23 -33.08 -8.71
CA PRO A 461 8.54 -31.81 -8.62
C PRO A 461 7.05 -31.95 -9.00
N LEU A 462 6.20 -31.26 -8.25
CA LEU A 462 4.78 -31.13 -8.54
C LEU A 462 4.55 -29.81 -9.28
N SER A 463 3.84 -29.87 -10.41
CA SER A 463 3.35 -28.67 -11.09
C SER A 463 2.19 -28.02 -10.33
N HIS A 464 1.87 -26.76 -10.60
CA HIS A 464 0.73 -26.09 -9.98
C HIS A 464 -0.60 -26.82 -10.22
N HIS A 465 -0.84 -27.38 -11.40
CA HIS A 465 -2.04 -28.20 -11.66
C HIS A 465 -2.08 -29.47 -10.80
N ARG A 466 -0.96 -30.19 -10.67
CA ARG A 466 -0.88 -31.40 -9.82
C ARG A 466 -1.02 -31.05 -8.34
N PHE A 467 -0.40 -29.95 -7.90
CA PHE A 467 -0.49 -29.46 -6.53
C PHE A 467 -1.93 -29.04 -6.18
N MET A 468 -2.60 -28.27 -7.05
CA MET A 468 -4.01 -27.90 -6.89
C MET A 468 -4.93 -29.13 -6.85
N THR A 469 -4.67 -30.11 -7.70
CA THR A 469 -5.41 -31.38 -7.69
C THR A 469 -5.28 -32.08 -6.34
N ALA A 470 -4.06 -32.19 -5.81
CA ALA A 470 -3.83 -32.78 -4.50
C ALA A 470 -4.56 -31.99 -3.40
N VAL A 471 -4.39 -30.66 -3.36
CA VAL A 471 -5.06 -29.79 -2.37
C VAL A 471 -6.57 -29.98 -2.37
N PHE A 472 -7.22 -29.94 -3.54
CA PHE A 472 -8.67 -30.12 -3.64
C PHE A 472 -9.13 -31.51 -3.21
N ARG A 473 -8.37 -32.55 -3.55
CA ARG A 473 -8.72 -33.92 -3.14
C ARG A 473 -8.55 -34.15 -1.64
N PHE A 474 -7.46 -33.66 -1.07
CA PHE A 474 -7.26 -33.71 0.39
C PHE A 474 -8.30 -32.84 1.12
N ALA A 475 -8.66 -31.67 0.59
CA ALA A 475 -9.70 -30.82 1.18
C ALA A 475 -11.05 -31.56 1.25
N VAL A 476 -11.44 -32.29 0.20
CA VAL A 476 -12.69 -33.08 0.21
C VAL A 476 -12.65 -34.18 1.29
N LEU A 477 -11.54 -34.91 1.42
CA LEU A 477 -11.40 -35.97 2.42
C LEU A 477 -11.35 -35.42 3.85
N ILE A 478 -10.58 -34.36 4.08
CA ILE A 478 -10.51 -33.67 5.38
C ILE A 478 -11.88 -33.15 5.77
N LYS A 479 -12.62 -32.51 4.86
CA LYS A 479 -13.99 -32.03 5.11
C LYS A 479 -14.94 -33.14 5.54
N LYS A 480 -14.78 -34.35 4.99
CA LYS A 480 -15.60 -35.52 5.34
C LYS A 480 -15.25 -36.08 6.72
N LEU A 481 -13.96 -36.15 7.05
CA LEU A 481 -13.47 -36.78 8.28
C LEU A 481 -13.48 -35.86 9.50
N SER A 482 -13.36 -34.56 9.26
CA SER A 482 -13.23 -33.54 10.29
C SER A 482 -14.32 -32.49 10.13
N PRO A 483 -15.47 -32.59 10.84
CA PRO A 483 -16.47 -31.53 10.87
C PRO A 483 -16.00 -30.29 11.66
N GLU A 484 -15.09 -30.44 12.62
CA GLU A 484 -14.56 -29.41 13.51
C GLU A 484 -13.81 -28.26 12.80
N GLN A 485 -13.77 -27.07 13.41
CA GLN A 485 -13.17 -25.89 12.79
C GLN A 485 -11.63 -25.89 12.85
N ASN A 486 -11.05 -26.41 13.93
CA ASN A 486 -9.60 -26.43 14.16
C ASN A 486 -9.01 -27.78 13.79
N ILE A 487 -8.10 -27.79 12.81
CA ILE A 487 -7.51 -29.01 12.27
C ILE A 487 -6.04 -29.12 12.71
N GLY A 488 -5.73 -30.18 13.45
CA GLY A 488 -4.38 -30.48 13.91
C GLY A 488 -3.51 -31.01 12.77
N LEU A 489 -2.33 -30.41 12.58
CA LEU A 489 -1.31 -30.86 11.63
C LEU A 489 0.00 -31.14 12.38
N LEU A 490 0.55 -32.33 12.17
CA LEU A 490 1.86 -32.73 12.71
C LEU A 490 2.70 -33.27 11.56
N LEU A 491 3.27 -32.35 10.78
CA LEU A 491 3.98 -32.65 9.53
C LEU A 491 5.27 -31.83 9.46
N PRO A 492 6.34 -32.40 8.87
CA PRO A 492 7.57 -31.66 8.64
C PRO A 492 7.43 -30.78 7.40
N THR A 493 8.41 -29.90 7.20
CA THR A 493 8.52 -29.09 5.98
C THR A 493 8.73 -30.00 4.77
N SER A 494 7.67 -30.14 3.99
CA SER A 494 7.57 -31.09 2.88
C SER A 494 6.48 -30.64 1.91
N ALA A 495 6.49 -31.14 0.67
CA ALA A 495 5.41 -30.90 -0.29
C ALA A 495 4.06 -31.42 0.25
N GLY A 496 4.06 -32.55 0.97
CA GLY A 496 2.88 -33.08 1.65
C GLY A 496 2.35 -32.18 2.76
N GLY A 497 3.26 -31.62 3.58
CA GLY A 497 2.93 -30.63 4.61
C GLY A 497 2.31 -29.36 4.05
N ALA A 498 2.84 -28.87 2.92
CA ALA A 498 2.30 -27.73 2.20
C ALA A 498 0.90 -28.01 1.62
N ILE A 499 0.68 -29.21 1.05
CA ILE A 499 -0.64 -29.65 0.55
C ILE A 499 -1.66 -29.70 1.70
N ALA A 500 -1.30 -30.28 2.84
CA ALA A 500 -2.20 -30.39 3.99
C ALA A 500 -2.61 -29.02 4.54
N ASN A 501 -1.64 -28.12 4.73
CA ASN A 501 -1.91 -26.75 5.16
C ASN A 501 -2.84 -26.02 4.18
N MET A 502 -2.57 -26.10 2.87
CA MET A 502 -3.40 -25.44 1.87
C MET A 502 -4.79 -26.08 1.74
N ALA A 503 -4.91 -27.40 1.91
CA ALA A 503 -6.18 -28.11 1.90
C ALA A 503 -7.11 -27.64 3.02
N VAL A 504 -6.59 -27.50 4.25
CA VAL A 504 -7.36 -26.98 5.38
C VAL A 504 -7.77 -25.52 5.14
N LEU A 505 -6.84 -24.65 4.71
CA LEU A 505 -7.14 -23.25 4.42
C LEU A 505 -8.17 -23.09 3.29
N THR A 506 -8.13 -23.95 2.28
CA THR A 506 -9.10 -23.99 1.16
C THR A 506 -10.53 -24.25 1.67
N LEU A 507 -10.68 -24.95 2.80
CA LEU A 507 -11.98 -25.19 3.43
C LEU A 507 -12.49 -24.00 4.27
N GLY A 508 -11.69 -22.95 4.45
CA GLY A 508 -11.98 -21.88 5.41
C GLY A 508 -11.84 -22.33 6.88
N LYS A 509 -11.04 -23.38 7.12
CA LYS A 509 -10.77 -23.95 8.46
C LYS A 509 -9.44 -23.46 9.03
N THR A 510 -9.29 -23.60 10.34
CA THR A 510 -8.09 -23.17 11.06
C THR A 510 -7.02 -24.25 11.03
N ILE A 511 -5.81 -23.93 10.58
CA ILE A 511 -4.64 -24.82 10.71
C ILE A 511 -4.01 -24.69 12.11
N VAL A 512 -3.77 -25.82 12.77
CA VAL A 512 -3.05 -25.88 14.05
C VAL A 512 -1.83 -26.77 13.87
N ASN A 513 -0.70 -26.17 13.50
CA ASN A 513 0.56 -26.91 13.32
C ASN A 513 1.20 -27.14 14.70
N LEU A 514 1.24 -28.39 15.14
CA LEU A 514 1.81 -28.77 16.44
C LEU A 514 3.33 -28.77 16.40
N ASN A 515 3.95 -28.18 17.44
CA ASN A 515 5.39 -28.18 17.60
C ASN A 515 5.87 -29.53 18.12
N TYR A 516 6.23 -30.43 17.19
CA TYR A 516 6.78 -31.75 17.48
C TYR A 516 8.19 -31.73 18.09
N THR A 517 8.76 -30.55 18.35
CA THR A 517 10.03 -30.40 19.07
C THR A 517 9.87 -29.89 20.50
N ALA A 518 8.63 -29.59 20.91
CA ALA A 518 8.31 -29.23 22.29
C ALA A 518 8.17 -30.48 23.17
N SER A 519 8.10 -30.27 24.50
CA SER A 519 7.82 -31.36 25.44
C SER A 519 6.45 -32.01 25.15
N GLY A 520 6.31 -33.29 25.50
CA GLY A 520 5.03 -34.01 25.35
C GLY A 520 3.87 -33.29 26.04
N GLU A 521 4.09 -32.76 27.24
CA GLU A 521 3.10 -31.94 27.96
C GLU A 521 2.69 -30.68 27.18
N SER A 522 3.63 -30.02 26.52
CA SER A 522 3.34 -28.83 25.70
C SER A 522 2.52 -29.21 24.47
N ILE A 523 2.84 -30.32 23.81
CA ILE A 523 2.08 -30.81 22.65
C ILE A 523 0.66 -31.17 23.06
N HIS A 524 0.50 -31.89 24.17
CA HIS A 524 -0.79 -32.28 24.71
C HIS A 524 -1.62 -31.05 25.12
N SER A 525 -1.02 -30.11 25.86
CA SER A 525 -1.66 -28.85 26.24
C SER A 525 -2.10 -28.03 25.02
N ALA A 526 -1.25 -27.93 23.99
CA ALA A 526 -1.60 -27.24 22.75
C ALA A 526 -2.79 -27.88 22.03
N ALA A 527 -2.82 -29.22 21.95
CA ALA A 527 -3.94 -29.94 21.35
C ALA A 527 -5.25 -29.73 22.11
N GLN A 528 -5.21 -29.76 23.44
CA GLN A 528 -6.38 -29.50 24.29
C GLN A 528 -6.87 -28.05 24.18
N GLN A 529 -5.97 -27.06 24.29
CA GLN A 529 -6.33 -25.64 24.19
C GLN A 529 -6.97 -25.30 22.83
N ALA A 530 -6.47 -25.90 21.75
CA ALA A 530 -7.02 -25.72 20.42
C ALA A 530 -8.27 -26.56 20.14
N GLY A 531 -8.70 -27.41 21.08
CA GLY A 531 -9.87 -28.27 20.94
C GLY A 531 -9.74 -29.27 19.79
N LEU A 532 -8.54 -29.82 19.59
CA LEU A 532 -8.27 -30.74 18.48
C LEU A 532 -8.98 -32.07 18.70
N GLN A 533 -9.76 -32.49 17.70
CA GLN A 533 -10.42 -33.80 17.69
C GLN A 533 -9.66 -34.84 16.86
N ARG A 534 -8.74 -34.39 16.01
CA ARG A 534 -7.95 -35.23 15.09
C ARG A 534 -6.66 -34.52 14.70
N VAL A 535 -5.60 -35.29 14.50
CA VAL A 535 -4.31 -34.80 13.98
C VAL A 535 -3.94 -35.54 12.71
N TYR A 536 -3.61 -34.78 11.66
CA TYR A 536 -3.11 -35.33 10.40
C TYR A 536 -1.59 -35.35 10.39
N THR A 537 -1.01 -36.51 10.07
CA THR A 537 0.44 -36.74 10.05
C THR A 537 0.86 -37.71 8.95
N SER A 538 2.13 -38.12 8.92
CA SER A 538 2.70 -39.10 7.99
C SER A 538 3.27 -40.27 8.77
N LYS A 539 3.06 -41.50 8.29
CA LYS A 539 3.63 -42.71 8.93
C LYS A 539 5.15 -42.62 9.02
N ARG A 540 5.78 -42.29 7.90
CA ARG A 540 7.23 -42.11 7.80
C ARG A 540 7.75 -41.03 8.76
N PHE A 541 6.98 -39.97 8.98
CA PHE A 541 7.39 -38.93 9.91
C PHE A 541 7.21 -39.35 11.37
N LEU A 542 6.14 -40.07 11.68
CA LEU A 542 5.89 -40.60 13.01
C LEU A 542 6.99 -41.60 13.43
N ASP A 543 7.41 -42.49 12.53
CA ASP A 543 8.52 -43.42 12.78
C ASP A 543 9.81 -42.67 13.13
N LYS A 544 10.12 -41.60 12.40
CA LYS A 544 11.29 -40.74 12.67
C LYS A 544 11.20 -40.00 14.02
N LEU A 545 10.01 -39.58 14.44
CA LEU A 545 9.83 -38.96 15.76
C LEU A 545 10.02 -40.00 16.87
N LYS A 546 9.52 -41.22 16.67
CA LYS A 546 9.73 -42.33 17.60
C LYS A 546 11.20 -42.69 17.75
N GLU A 547 11.96 -42.72 16.65
CA GLU A 547 13.43 -42.89 16.67
C GLU A 547 14.15 -41.79 17.47
N ARG A 548 13.57 -40.58 17.51
CA ARG A 548 14.06 -39.44 18.32
C ARG A 548 13.53 -39.44 19.76
N GLY A 549 12.84 -40.50 20.19
CA GLY A 549 12.28 -40.63 21.53
C GLY A 549 10.96 -39.88 21.77
N ILE A 550 10.28 -39.43 20.71
CA ILE A 550 9.02 -38.69 20.80
C ILE A 550 7.87 -39.60 20.33
N ASP A 551 7.15 -40.18 21.29
CA ASP A 551 6.00 -41.06 21.03
C ASP A 551 4.68 -40.27 21.01
N ILE A 552 4.28 -39.80 19.83
CA ILE A 552 3.05 -39.00 19.66
C ILE A 552 1.78 -39.75 20.08
N PRO A 553 1.56 -41.04 19.72
CA PRO A 553 0.44 -41.83 20.25
C PRO A 553 0.34 -41.84 21.77
N ALA A 554 1.47 -41.92 22.48
CA ALA A 554 1.49 -41.86 23.95
C ALA A 554 1.19 -40.44 24.48
N ILE A 555 1.62 -39.40 23.77
CA ILE A 555 1.39 -37.99 24.14
C ILE A 555 -0.06 -37.56 23.88
N LEU A 556 -0.69 -38.08 22.82
CA LEU A 556 -2.06 -37.75 22.39
C LEU A 556 -2.96 -38.99 22.37
N PRO A 557 -3.17 -39.67 23.51
CA PRO A 557 -3.93 -40.92 23.55
C PRO A 557 -5.39 -40.74 23.09
N ASP A 558 -5.98 -39.59 23.39
CA ASP A 558 -7.39 -39.28 23.11
C ASP A 558 -7.61 -38.60 21.76
N THR A 559 -6.54 -38.35 20.97
CA THR A 559 -6.64 -37.65 19.68
C THR A 559 -6.24 -38.57 18.51
N PRO A 560 -7.21 -39.08 17.73
CA PRO A 560 -6.93 -39.94 16.59
C PRO A 560 -5.93 -39.35 15.60
N LEU A 561 -4.91 -40.15 15.25
CA LEU A 561 -3.93 -39.81 14.22
C LEU A 561 -4.40 -40.32 12.86
N THR A 562 -4.42 -39.45 11.86
CA THR A 562 -4.80 -39.78 10.48
C THR A 562 -3.61 -39.60 9.55
N PHE A 563 -3.28 -40.64 8.79
CA PHE A 563 -2.10 -40.64 7.94
C PHE A 563 -2.42 -40.16 6.52
N LEU A 564 -1.65 -39.20 6.02
CA LEU A 564 -1.84 -38.66 4.66
C LEU A 564 -1.63 -39.73 3.58
N GLU A 565 -0.80 -40.73 3.83
CA GLU A 565 -0.58 -41.85 2.91
C GLU A 565 -1.84 -42.69 2.72
N ASP A 566 -2.59 -42.94 3.81
CA ASP A 566 -3.83 -43.72 3.77
C ASP A 566 -4.93 -42.93 3.06
N LEU A 567 -5.06 -41.64 3.36
CA LEU A 567 -5.98 -40.75 2.64
C LEU A 567 -5.67 -40.70 1.16
N LYS A 568 -4.38 -40.67 0.77
CA LYS A 568 -3.97 -40.69 -0.63
C LYS A 568 -4.39 -41.99 -1.32
N ALA A 569 -4.28 -43.13 -0.65
CA ALA A 569 -4.67 -44.43 -1.16
C ALA A 569 -6.19 -44.54 -1.39
N GLU A 570 -6.99 -43.84 -0.59
CA GLU A 570 -8.44 -43.78 -0.75
C GLU A 570 -8.90 -42.97 -1.98
N ILE A 571 -8.04 -42.14 -2.58
CA ILE A 571 -8.44 -41.29 -3.72
C ILE A 571 -8.50 -42.12 -5.01
N PRO A 572 -9.68 -42.30 -5.64
CA PRO A 572 -9.77 -43.05 -6.88
C PRO A 572 -9.06 -42.32 -8.03
N LYS A 573 -8.35 -43.07 -8.88
CA LYS A 573 -7.58 -42.50 -10.03
C LYS A 573 -8.45 -41.68 -10.98
N HIS A 574 -9.70 -42.07 -11.21
CA HIS A 574 -10.62 -41.29 -12.04
C HIS A 574 -10.93 -39.91 -11.43
N GLN A 575 -11.01 -39.79 -10.10
CA GLN A 575 -11.25 -38.52 -9.43
C GLN A 575 -10.01 -37.61 -9.45
N LEU A 576 -8.80 -38.19 -9.41
CA LEU A 576 -7.56 -37.44 -9.64
C LEU A 576 -7.54 -36.88 -11.05
N LEU A 577 -7.85 -37.70 -12.06
CA LEU A 577 -7.86 -37.27 -13.46
C LEU A 577 -8.93 -36.19 -13.72
N THR A 578 -10.17 -36.37 -13.24
CA THR A 578 -11.22 -35.37 -13.42
C THR A 578 -10.88 -34.06 -12.72
N THR A 579 -10.34 -34.11 -11.50
CA THR A 579 -9.92 -32.91 -10.78
C THR A 579 -8.75 -32.21 -11.46
N LEU A 580 -7.81 -32.97 -12.05
CA LEU A 580 -6.73 -32.42 -12.85
C LEU A 580 -7.25 -31.72 -14.11
N LEU A 581 -8.16 -32.36 -14.84
CA LEU A 581 -8.79 -31.75 -16.02
C LEU A 581 -9.57 -30.48 -15.65
N MET A 582 -10.32 -30.49 -14.53
CA MET A 582 -10.98 -29.29 -14.02
C MET A 582 -9.97 -28.20 -13.66
N ALA A 583 -8.91 -28.53 -12.95
CA ALA A 583 -7.84 -27.61 -12.57
C ALA A 583 -7.16 -26.97 -13.80
N MET A 584 -7.05 -27.70 -14.91
CA MET A 584 -6.49 -27.23 -16.17
C MET A 584 -7.48 -26.35 -16.95
N LEU A 585 -8.70 -26.84 -17.16
CA LEU A 585 -9.63 -26.28 -18.14
C LEU A 585 -10.58 -25.23 -17.56
N LEU A 586 -11.00 -25.37 -16.30
CA LEU A 586 -11.97 -24.44 -15.72
C LEU A 586 -11.32 -23.09 -15.39
N PRO A 587 -12.06 -21.98 -15.59
CA PRO A 587 -11.63 -20.65 -15.15
C PRO A 587 -11.56 -20.58 -13.63
N THR A 588 -10.67 -19.74 -13.11
CA THR A 588 -10.43 -19.58 -11.66
C THR A 588 -11.70 -19.34 -10.85
N ARG A 589 -12.66 -18.56 -11.39
CA ARG A 589 -13.92 -18.25 -10.70
C ARG A 589 -14.78 -19.50 -10.44
N LEU A 590 -14.84 -20.43 -11.39
CA LEU A 590 -15.60 -21.67 -11.22
C LEU A 590 -14.90 -22.61 -10.22
N LEU A 591 -13.57 -22.72 -10.30
CA LEU A 591 -12.80 -23.51 -9.33
C LEU A 591 -12.93 -22.95 -7.92
N GLN A 592 -12.88 -21.62 -7.77
CA GLN A 592 -13.12 -20.95 -6.50
C GLN A 592 -14.51 -21.30 -5.98
N TRP A 593 -15.56 -21.14 -6.80
CA TRP A 593 -16.94 -21.47 -6.41
C TRP A 593 -17.13 -22.94 -6.01
N LEU A 594 -16.45 -23.88 -6.68
CA LEU A 594 -16.55 -25.31 -6.41
C LEU A 594 -15.83 -25.75 -5.12
N TYR A 595 -14.66 -25.17 -4.85
CA TYR A 595 -13.74 -25.70 -3.83
C TYR A 595 -13.47 -24.77 -2.65
N ILE A 596 -13.63 -23.46 -2.82
CA ILE A 596 -13.29 -22.46 -1.80
C ILE A 596 -14.57 -21.72 -1.38
N PRO A 597 -15.10 -21.95 -0.16
CA PRO A 597 -16.25 -21.21 0.32
C PRO A 597 -15.91 -19.72 0.48
N LYS A 598 -16.93 -18.89 0.71
CA LYS A 598 -16.67 -17.50 1.11
C LYS A 598 -15.99 -17.51 2.49
N ILE A 599 -14.76 -17.02 2.55
CA ILE A 599 -13.96 -16.93 3.77
C ILE A 599 -14.12 -15.53 4.36
N ASP A 600 -14.38 -15.45 5.66
CA ASP A 600 -14.27 -14.20 6.41
C ASP A 600 -12.79 -13.90 6.69
N LEU A 601 -12.34 -12.70 6.32
CA LEU A 601 -10.94 -12.29 6.50
C LEU A 601 -10.56 -12.17 7.99
N ASP A 602 -11.52 -11.91 8.86
CA ASP A 602 -11.27 -11.73 10.30
C ASP A 602 -11.37 -13.03 11.10
N ALA A 603 -11.82 -14.11 10.45
CA ALA A 603 -11.78 -15.45 11.01
C ALA A 603 -10.34 -15.94 11.17
N THR A 604 -10.11 -16.73 12.23
CA THR A 604 -8.81 -17.33 12.55
C THR A 604 -8.44 -18.34 11.46
N ALA A 605 -7.30 -18.14 10.82
CA ALA A 605 -6.76 -19.00 9.77
C ALA A 605 -5.73 -19.98 10.33
N ALA A 606 -4.90 -19.53 11.27
CA ALA A 606 -3.89 -20.35 11.91
C ALA A 606 -3.82 -20.11 13.42
N ILE A 607 -3.56 -21.18 14.17
CA ILE A 607 -3.15 -21.11 15.57
C ILE A 607 -1.76 -21.71 15.68
N LEU A 608 -0.81 -20.92 16.14
CA LEU A 608 0.56 -21.36 16.38
C LEU A 608 0.88 -21.24 17.86
N PHE A 609 1.57 -22.24 18.41
CA PHE A 609 1.92 -22.26 19.82
C PHE A 609 3.35 -21.79 20.04
N SER A 610 3.51 -20.81 20.93
CA SER A 610 4.82 -20.39 21.43
C SER A 610 5.12 -21.09 22.75
N SER A 611 6.38 -21.49 22.95
CA SER A 611 6.89 -21.91 24.26
C SER A 611 6.94 -20.67 25.14
N GLY A 612 6.03 -20.58 26.11
CA GLY A 612 6.11 -19.54 27.13
C GLY A 612 7.36 -19.73 27.97
N SER A 613 8.03 -18.65 28.38
CA SER A 613 9.23 -18.71 29.22
C SER A 613 8.97 -19.26 30.64
N GLU A 614 7.71 -19.34 31.07
CA GLU A 614 7.33 -19.63 32.47
C GLU A 614 5.97 -20.38 32.60
N GLY A 615 5.51 -21.14 31.60
CA GLY A 615 4.25 -21.91 31.73
C GLY A 615 3.74 -22.60 30.46
N ALA A 616 2.49 -23.10 30.52
CA ALA A 616 1.81 -23.78 29.42
C ALA A 616 1.87 -22.96 28.10
N PRO A 617 2.02 -23.62 26.93
CA PRO A 617 2.23 -22.94 25.67
C PRO A 617 1.05 -22.03 25.32
N LYS A 618 1.34 -20.86 24.77
CA LYS A 618 0.31 -19.86 24.41
C LYS A 618 -0.05 -20.02 22.94
N GLY A 619 -1.33 -20.23 22.64
CA GLY A 619 -1.85 -20.22 21.27
C GLY A 619 -1.98 -18.80 20.74
N ILE A 620 -1.35 -18.49 19.62
CA ILE A 620 -1.48 -17.21 18.91
C ILE A 620 -2.46 -17.38 17.76
N GLU A 621 -3.54 -16.60 17.74
CA GLU A 621 -4.54 -16.59 16.68
C GLU A 621 -4.18 -15.61 15.56
N LEU A 622 -3.95 -16.15 14.36
CA LEU A 622 -3.68 -15.40 13.15
C LEU A 622 -4.88 -15.49 12.21
N SER A 623 -5.59 -14.38 12.00
CA SER A 623 -6.66 -14.30 11.00
C SER A 623 -6.19 -14.40 9.55
N HIS A 624 -7.11 -14.73 8.63
CA HIS A 624 -6.84 -14.74 7.20
C HIS A 624 -6.29 -13.39 6.69
N ARG A 625 -6.77 -12.27 7.26
CA ARG A 625 -6.37 -10.90 6.91
C ARG A 625 -4.89 -10.63 7.18
N ASN A 626 -4.43 -10.84 8.42
CA ASN A 626 -3.03 -10.53 8.80
C ASN A 626 -2.02 -11.48 8.11
N LEU A 627 -2.37 -12.75 7.87
CA LEU A 627 -1.51 -13.64 7.09
C LEU A 627 -1.42 -13.22 5.63
N ALA A 628 -2.55 -12.90 4.99
CA ALA A 628 -2.57 -12.47 3.59
C ALA A 628 -1.81 -11.15 3.39
N VAL A 629 -2.00 -10.17 4.29
CA VAL A 629 -1.30 -8.89 4.22
C VAL A 629 0.19 -9.05 4.49
N ASN A 630 0.62 -9.88 5.45
CA ASN A 630 2.04 -10.10 5.71
C ASN A 630 2.73 -10.83 4.57
N ALA A 631 2.08 -11.84 3.97
CA ALA A 631 2.58 -12.47 2.74
C ALA A 631 2.79 -11.44 1.63
N ARG A 632 1.87 -10.48 1.49
CA ARG A 632 1.96 -9.39 0.52
C ARG A 632 3.13 -8.45 0.82
N GLN A 633 3.25 -8.01 2.07
CA GLN A 633 4.32 -7.12 2.53
C GLN A 633 5.70 -7.74 2.28
N VAL A 634 5.87 -9.03 2.59
CA VAL A 634 7.12 -9.76 2.36
C VAL A 634 7.42 -9.88 0.87
N ALA A 635 6.46 -10.26 0.03
CA ALA A 635 6.65 -10.35 -1.42
C ALA A 635 7.01 -9.00 -2.05
N ASP A 636 6.40 -7.92 -1.58
CA ASP A 636 6.67 -6.57 -2.04
C ASP A 636 8.09 -6.10 -1.65
N ALA A 637 8.54 -6.42 -0.44
CA ALA A 637 9.90 -6.12 0.04
C ALA A 637 10.99 -6.95 -0.69
N LEU A 638 10.73 -8.22 -0.95
CA LEU A 638 11.66 -9.09 -1.69
C LEU A 638 11.76 -8.73 -3.18
N ASN A 639 10.84 -7.90 -3.68
CA ASN A 639 10.67 -7.53 -5.09
C ASN A 639 10.78 -8.77 -6.00
N THR A 640 9.91 -9.75 -5.73
CA THR A 640 10.01 -11.13 -6.23
C THR A 640 10.18 -11.22 -7.74
N LEU A 641 11.00 -12.17 -8.20
CA LEU A 641 11.34 -12.40 -9.59
C LEU A 641 10.62 -13.64 -10.14
N ASP A 642 10.53 -13.75 -11.46
CA ASP A 642 9.87 -14.86 -12.15
C ASP A 642 10.65 -16.18 -12.08
N ASN A 643 11.96 -16.08 -11.85
CA ASN A 643 12.86 -17.20 -11.60
C ASN A 643 13.10 -17.46 -10.11
N ASP A 644 12.39 -16.79 -9.20
CA ASP A 644 12.58 -17.06 -7.78
C ASP A 644 12.14 -18.47 -7.42
N VAL A 645 12.91 -19.13 -6.56
CA VAL A 645 12.58 -20.43 -5.96
C VAL A 645 13.01 -20.39 -4.50
N ILE A 646 12.11 -20.76 -3.59
CA ILE A 646 12.39 -20.75 -2.15
C ILE A 646 12.86 -22.13 -1.69
N MET A 647 14.01 -22.17 -1.03
CA MET A 647 14.46 -23.35 -0.29
C MET A 647 13.80 -23.37 1.10
N GLY A 648 12.69 -24.09 1.22
CA GLY A 648 11.90 -24.22 2.45
C GLY A 648 12.50 -25.25 3.40
N THR A 649 13.26 -24.77 4.39
CA THR A 649 13.90 -25.62 5.43
C THR A 649 13.30 -25.41 6.81
N LEU A 650 12.63 -24.27 7.01
CA LEU A 650 12.09 -23.88 8.31
C LEU A 650 10.80 -24.64 8.64
N PRO A 651 10.59 -25.09 9.89
CA PRO A 651 9.39 -25.85 10.26
C PRO A 651 8.09 -25.06 10.13
N THR A 652 7.03 -25.69 9.64
CA THR A 652 5.71 -25.06 9.42
C THR A 652 4.90 -24.86 10.72
N PHE A 653 5.34 -25.42 11.85
CA PHE A 653 4.77 -25.08 13.17
C PHE A 653 5.33 -23.76 13.73
N HIS A 654 6.32 -23.16 13.07
CA HIS A 654 6.76 -21.80 13.34
C HIS A 654 6.24 -20.85 12.27
N ALA A 655 5.82 -19.65 12.66
CA ALA A 655 5.27 -18.66 11.74
C ALA A 655 6.25 -18.31 10.60
N PHE A 656 7.56 -18.34 10.87
CA PHE A 656 8.58 -18.04 9.85
C PHE A 656 8.64 -19.11 8.75
N GLY A 657 8.55 -20.40 9.11
CA GLY A 657 8.45 -21.49 8.14
C GLY A 657 7.08 -21.55 7.46
N LEU A 658 6.01 -21.36 8.24
CA LEU A 658 4.64 -21.39 7.72
C LEU A 658 4.40 -20.27 6.70
N LEU A 659 4.61 -19.01 7.08
CA LEU A 659 4.34 -17.90 6.17
C LEU A 659 5.44 -17.74 5.13
N ALA A 660 6.65 -17.39 5.54
CA ALA A 660 7.68 -16.91 4.61
C ALA A 660 8.18 -18.03 3.68
N SER A 661 8.28 -19.26 4.18
CA SER A 661 8.81 -20.39 3.38
C SER A 661 7.74 -21.22 2.67
N THR A 662 6.45 -21.09 3.05
CA THR A 662 5.37 -21.94 2.51
C THR A 662 4.17 -21.15 1.97
N LEU A 663 3.44 -20.41 2.80
CA LEU A 663 2.19 -19.79 2.36
C LEU A 663 2.40 -18.59 1.43
N MET A 664 3.37 -17.72 1.73
CA MET A 664 3.72 -16.58 0.88
C MET A 664 4.14 -17.02 -0.53
N PRO A 665 5.14 -17.89 -0.73
CA PRO A 665 5.54 -18.28 -2.07
C PRO A 665 4.41 -18.95 -2.85
N LEU A 666 3.64 -19.85 -2.22
CA LEU A 666 2.49 -20.47 -2.87
C LEU A 666 1.42 -19.44 -3.30
N SER A 667 1.13 -18.46 -2.44
CA SER A 667 0.19 -17.37 -2.75
C SER A 667 0.67 -16.48 -3.90
N GLU A 668 1.99 -16.37 -4.08
CA GLU A 668 2.63 -15.59 -5.14
C GLU A 668 2.92 -16.40 -6.41
N GLY A 669 2.76 -17.72 -6.37
CA GLY A 669 3.12 -18.61 -7.47
C GLY A 669 4.63 -18.84 -7.60
N ILE A 670 5.38 -18.63 -6.51
CA ILE A 670 6.81 -18.91 -6.41
C ILE A 670 6.97 -20.38 -5.99
N PRO A 671 7.76 -21.19 -6.70
CA PRO A 671 8.02 -22.58 -6.33
C PRO A 671 8.71 -22.72 -4.97
N ILE A 672 8.37 -23.77 -4.23
CA ILE A 672 9.03 -24.15 -2.97
C ILE A 672 9.77 -25.48 -3.11
N VAL A 673 10.97 -25.57 -2.56
CA VAL A 673 11.77 -26.80 -2.46
C VAL A 673 11.93 -27.13 -0.98
N CYS A 674 11.25 -28.17 -0.54
CA CYS A 674 11.12 -28.52 0.87
C CYS A 674 12.19 -29.51 1.31
N HIS A 675 12.72 -29.29 2.51
CA HIS A 675 13.53 -30.27 3.21
C HIS A 675 13.09 -30.36 4.68
N PRO A 676 12.82 -31.56 5.21
CA PRO A 676 12.20 -31.72 6.52
C PRO A 676 13.14 -31.46 7.70
N ASP A 677 14.46 -31.64 7.52
CA ASP A 677 15.45 -31.49 8.60
C ASP A 677 16.38 -30.29 8.34
N PRO A 678 16.19 -29.13 9.00
CA PRO A 678 17.02 -27.95 8.78
C PRO A 678 18.50 -28.15 9.17
N THR A 679 18.85 -29.25 9.84
CA THR A 679 20.25 -29.56 10.21
C THR A 679 20.99 -30.32 9.10
N ASP A 680 20.30 -30.83 8.08
CA ASP A 680 20.91 -31.56 6.96
C ASP A 680 21.48 -30.60 5.89
N ALA A 681 22.57 -29.92 6.27
CA ALA A 681 23.25 -28.93 5.45
C ALA A 681 23.55 -29.40 4.01
N VAL A 682 23.95 -30.67 3.85
CA VAL A 682 24.41 -31.20 2.57
C VAL A 682 23.24 -31.42 1.62
N ASN A 683 22.15 -32.04 2.08
CA ASN A 683 20.99 -32.24 1.20
C ASN A 683 20.27 -30.93 0.92
N ILE A 684 20.25 -29.99 1.87
CA ILE A 684 19.75 -28.62 1.63
C ILE A 684 20.56 -27.95 0.52
N ALA A 685 21.90 -28.00 0.60
CA ALA A 685 22.77 -27.46 -0.44
C ALA A 685 22.59 -28.13 -1.81
N LYS A 686 22.41 -29.46 -1.85
CA LYS A 686 22.04 -30.18 -3.08
C LYS A 686 20.69 -29.72 -3.61
N GLY A 687 19.72 -29.45 -2.74
CA GLY A 687 18.42 -28.89 -3.10
C GLY A 687 18.54 -27.53 -3.75
N VAL A 688 19.31 -26.62 -3.15
CA VAL A 688 19.59 -25.29 -3.71
C VAL A 688 20.23 -25.41 -5.09
N ALA A 689 21.27 -26.25 -5.24
CA ALA A 689 21.95 -26.43 -6.51
C ALA A 689 21.06 -27.06 -7.60
N ARG A 690 20.29 -28.10 -7.25
CA ARG A 690 19.47 -28.87 -8.19
C ARG A 690 18.30 -28.06 -8.75
N TYR A 691 17.69 -27.23 -7.92
CA TYR A 691 16.49 -26.47 -8.27
C TYR A 691 16.77 -24.99 -8.45
N GLU A 692 18.05 -24.59 -8.49
CA GLU A 692 18.50 -23.20 -8.61
C GLU A 692 17.79 -22.27 -7.62
N ALA A 693 17.65 -22.71 -6.37
CA ALA A 693 16.95 -21.92 -5.36
C ALA A 693 17.61 -20.54 -5.21
N THR A 694 16.81 -19.49 -5.22
CA THR A 694 17.27 -18.09 -5.20
C THR A 694 17.11 -17.46 -3.82
N LEU A 695 16.19 -17.97 -3.01
CA LEU A 695 15.87 -17.45 -1.69
C LEU A 695 16.05 -18.55 -0.64
N LEU A 696 16.80 -18.24 0.42
CA LEU A 696 16.97 -19.11 1.59
C LEU A 696 16.70 -18.32 2.86
N PHE A 697 15.81 -18.83 3.70
CA PHE A 697 15.54 -18.31 5.03
C PHE A 697 16.07 -19.28 6.07
N GLY A 698 16.75 -18.76 7.10
CA GLY A 698 17.40 -19.57 8.11
C GLY A 698 17.56 -18.85 9.44
N THR A 699 17.92 -19.60 10.47
CA THR A 699 18.44 -19.04 11.73
C THR A 699 19.95 -18.89 11.61
N GLY A 700 20.57 -18.04 12.43
CA GLY A 700 22.04 -17.93 12.49
C GLY A 700 22.71 -19.28 12.76
N THR A 701 22.06 -20.14 13.54
CA THR A 701 22.48 -21.49 13.89
C THR A 701 22.52 -22.43 12.69
N PHE A 702 21.45 -22.48 11.89
CA PHE A 702 21.46 -23.32 10.69
C PHE A 702 22.43 -22.79 9.63
N LEU A 703 22.49 -21.47 9.44
CA LEU A 703 23.42 -20.86 8.50
C LEU A 703 24.89 -21.10 8.89
N ARG A 704 25.21 -21.09 10.19
CA ARG A 704 26.52 -21.49 10.72
C ARG A 704 26.84 -22.94 10.35
N LEU A 705 25.89 -23.86 10.54
CA LEU A 705 26.08 -25.26 10.19
C LEU A 705 26.38 -25.43 8.69
N TYR A 706 25.70 -24.68 7.82
CA TYR A 706 25.95 -24.74 6.38
C TYR A 706 27.33 -24.19 6.00
N ALA A 707 27.73 -23.09 6.64
CA ALA A 707 29.05 -22.48 6.43
C ALA A 707 30.19 -23.38 6.92
N LYS A 708 30.09 -23.97 8.11
CA LYS A 708 31.16 -24.82 8.69
C LYS A 708 31.26 -26.20 8.04
N ASN A 709 30.19 -26.72 7.41
CA ASN A 709 30.21 -28.06 6.82
C ASN A 709 31.08 -28.14 5.55
N SER A 710 32.20 -28.86 5.61
CA SER A 710 33.17 -29.00 4.50
C SER A 710 32.60 -29.68 3.25
N ARG A 711 31.53 -30.47 3.38
CA ARG A 711 30.86 -31.14 2.24
C ARG A 711 29.94 -30.20 1.44
N VAL A 712 29.64 -29.01 1.96
CA VAL A 712 28.87 -27.99 1.25
C VAL A 712 29.82 -27.18 0.39
N HIS A 713 29.86 -27.48 -0.92
CA HIS A 713 30.71 -26.78 -1.88
C HIS A 713 30.16 -25.38 -2.20
N PRO A 714 31.00 -24.35 -2.37
CA PRO A 714 30.53 -22.98 -2.63
C PRO A 714 29.53 -22.84 -3.79
N LEU A 715 29.77 -23.58 -4.88
CA LEU A 715 28.89 -23.59 -6.06
C LEU A 715 27.46 -24.06 -5.75
N MET A 716 27.24 -24.85 -4.68
CA MET A 716 25.90 -25.32 -4.33
C MET A 716 24.96 -24.19 -3.90
N PHE A 717 25.50 -23.04 -3.47
CA PHE A 717 24.75 -21.86 -3.06
C PHE A 717 24.88 -20.68 -4.05
N GLN A 718 25.42 -20.92 -5.25
CA GLN A 718 25.68 -19.86 -6.23
C GLN A 718 24.40 -19.14 -6.68
N SER A 719 23.30 -19.87 -6.87
CA SER A 719 22.00 -19.35 -7.33
C SER A 719 21.31 -18.44 -6.32
N LEU A 720 21.68 -18.52 -5.03
CA LEU A 720 21.05 -17.71 -3.98
C LEU A 720 21.31 -16.23 -4.24
N ARG A 721 20.25 -15.47 -4.46
CA ARG A 721 20.31 -14.00 -4.51
C ARG A 721 20.19 -13.42 -3.12
N TYR A 722 19.29 -13.95 -2.28
CA TYR A 722 19.11 -13.52 -0.89
C TYR A 722 19.20 -14.69 0.08
N VAL A 723 19.90 -14.44 1.19
CA VAL A 723 19.91 -15.31 2.37
C VAL A 723 19.55 -14.46 3.57
N VAL A 724 18.37 -14.70 4.15
CA VAL A 724 17.86 -13.91 5.28
C VAL A 724 17.92 -14.74 6.55
N ALA A 725 18.72 -14.26 7.50
CA ALA A 725 18.75 -14.73 8.87
C ALA A 725 17.63 -14.07 9.68
N GLY A 726 16.93 -14.87 10.47
CA GLY A 726 15.90 -14.35 11.38
C GLY A 726 15.67 -15.26 12.57
N ALA A 727 14.72 -14.86 13.41
CA ALA A 727 14.32 -15.53 14.65
C ALA A 727 15.36 -15.50 15.80
N GLU A 728 16.63 -15.19 15.54
CA GLU A 728 17.66 -14.98 16.57
C GLU A 728 18.68 -13.93 16.11
N LYS A 729 19.47 -13.41 17.05
CA LYS A 729 20.56 -12.46 16.76
C LYS A 729 21.61 -13.15 15.88
N LEU A 730 21.96 -12.54 14.75
CA LEU A 730 23.00 -13.08 13.87
C LEU A 730 24.38 -12.78 14.46
N ALA A 731 25.17 -13.82 14.71
CA ALA A 731 26.55 -13.67 15.16
C ALA A 731 27.43 -13.11 14.02
N PRO A 732 28.30 -12.10 14.28
CA PRO A 732 29.22 -11.54 13.27
C PRO A 732 30.12 -12.59 12.61
N GLU A 733 30.54 -13.63 13.35
CA GLU A 733 31.32 -14.74 12.81
C GLU A 733 30.55 -15.49 11.71
N VAL A 734 29.26 -15.75 11.89
CA VAL A 734 28.45 -16.47 10.90
C VAL A 734 28.33 -15.66 9.61
N ARG A 735 28.15 -14.33 9.73
CA ARG A 735 28.17 -13.40 8.60
C ARG A 735 29.48 -13.49 7.83
N ARG A 736 30.62 -13.45 8.53
CA ARG A 736 31.96 -13.58 7.94
C ARG A 736 32.15 -14.94 7.26
N LEU A 737 31.87 -16.04 7.96
CA LEU A 737 32.04 -17.40 7.43
C LEU A 737 31.23 -17.63 6.16
N PHE A 738 29.98 -17.15 6.12
CA PHE A 738 29.11 -17.31 4.96
C PHE A 738 29.60 -16.45 3.77
N LEU A 739 30.07 -15.23 4.04
CA LEU A 739 30.65 -14.35 3.02
C LEU A 739 31.95 -14.93 2.46
N ASP A 740 32.88 -15.36 3.32
CA ASP A 740 34.20 -15.88 2.93
C ASP A 740 34.06 -17.17 2.11
N LYS A 741 33.14 -18.07 2.49
CA LYS A 741 32.96 -19.35 1.80
C LYS A 741 32.10 -19.26 0.55
N PHE A 742 31.00 -18.50 0.57
CA PHE A 742 29.99 -18.51 -0.49
C PHE A 742 29.92 -17.21 -1.30
N GLY A 743 30.59 -16.14 -0.87
CA GLY A 743 30.47 -14.82 -1.49
C GLY A 743 29.09 -14.19 -1.31
N LYS A 744 28.31 -14.63 -0.31
CA LYS A 744 26.94 -14.19 -0.07
C LYS A 744 26.84 -13.40 1.22
N LYS A 745 26.26 -12.19 1.15
CA LYS A 745 25.94 -11.39 2.33
C LYS A 745 24.69 -11.96 3.00
N LEU A 746 24.76 -12.16 4.32
CA LEU A 746 23.59 -12.48 5.13
C LEU A 746 22.84 -11.19 5.46
N LEU A 747 21.53 -11.21 5.21
CA LEU A 747 20.60 -10.15 5.57
C LEU A 747 19.90 -10.53 6.87
N GLU A 748 19.55 -9.57 7.71
CA GLU A 748 18.81 -9.82 8.95
C GLU A 748 17.36 -9.37 8.80
N GLY A 749 16.42 -10.16 9.33
CA GLY A 749 15.01 -9.82 9.43
C GLY A 749 14.47 -10.10 10.82
N TYR A 750 13.49 -9.29 11.24
CA TYR A 750 12.90 -9.36 12.57
C TYR A 750 11.38 -9.40 12.51
N GLY A 751 10.83 -10.04 13.53
CA GLY A 751 9.41 -10.29 13.67
C GLY A 751 9.10 -11.28 14.78
N ALA A 752 7.82 -11.41 15.09
CA ALA A 752 7.28 -12.34 16.09
C ALA A 752 6.10 -13.10 15.49
N THR A 753 5.71 -14.22 16.08
CA THR A 753 4.49 -14.94 15.63
C THR A 753 3.28 -14.02 15.67
N GLU A 754 3.22 -13.13 16.66
CA GLU A 754 2.22 -12.10 16.87
C GLU A 754 2.16 -11.00 15.78
N THR A 755 3.12 -10.98 14.85
CA THR A 755 3.16 -10.06 13.69
C THR A 755 3.17 -10.79 12.34
N SER A 756 2.75 -12.06 12.34
CA SER A 756 2.42 -12.89 11.18
C SER A 756 3.45 -13.34 10.11
N PRO A 757 4.78 -13.45 10.30
CA PRO A 757 5.61 -12.99 11.42
C PRO A 757 6.45 -11.75 11.11
N VAL A 758 6.66 -11.38 9.85
CA VAL A 758 7.77 -10.49 9.48
C VAL A 758 7.37 -9.04 9.71
N ALA A 759 8.22 -8.26 10.41
CA ALA A 759 7.98 -6.85 10.67
C ALA A 759 9.03 -5.93 10.00
N SER A 760 10.27 -6.38 9.90
CA SER A 760 11.37 -5.68 9.20
C SER A 760 12.33 -6.65 8.53
N VAL A 761 13.06 -6.13 7.54
CA VAL A 761 14.13 -6.86 6.87
C VAL A 761 15.15 -5.91 6.27
N ASN A 762 16.43 -6.27 6.37
CA ASN A 762 17.50 -5.67 5.58
C ASN A 762 17.44 -6.20 4.14
N LEU A 763 17.59 -5.33 3.15
CA LEU A 763 17.63 -5.68 1.73
C LEU A 763 18.93 -5.17 1.09
N PRO A 764 19.43 -5.79 0.01
CA PRO A 764 20.62 -5.29 -0.64
C PRO A 764 20.42 -3.88 -1.19
N ASP A 765 21.41 -3.02 -0.94
CA ASP A 765 21.41 -1.66 -1.44
C ASP A 765 21.26 -1.61 -2.96
N GLN A 766 20.56 -0.59 -3.45
CA GLN A 766 20.28 -0.43 -4.88
C GLN A 766 20.99 0.79 -5.44
N LEU A 767 21.74 0.62 -6.53
CA LEU A 767 22.34 1.74 -7.24
C LEU A 767 21.34 2.38 -8.20
N ASP A 768 21.10 3.67 -8.03
CA ASP A 768 20.52 4.48 -9.07
C ASP A 768 21.56 4.79 -10.15
N THR A 769 21.52 4.07 -11.26
CA THR A 769 22.45 4.26 -12.39
C THR A 769 22.28 5.57 -13.15
N ARG A 770 21.22 6.34 -12.89
CA ARG A 770 21.04 7.65 -13.52
C ARG A 770 21.76 8.75 -12.73
N TYR A 771 21.76 8.65 -11.41
CA TYR A 771 22.35 9.67 -10.53
C TYR A 771 23.57 9.18 -9.76
N TRP A 772 23.95 7.92 -9.95
CA TRP A 772 25.04 7.24 -9.24
C TRP A 772 24.88 7.34 -7.72
N LYS A 773 23.64 7.29 -7.24
CA LYS A 773 23.29 7.33 -5.81
C LYS A 773 22.89 5.95 -5.31
N VAL A 774 23.40 5.58 -4.15
CA VAL A 774 23.02 4.34 -3.49
C VAL A 774 21.78 4.60 -2.64
N GLN A 775 20.74 3.80 -2.84
CA GLN A 775 19.61 3.69 -1.95
C GLN A 775 19.92 2.60 -0.93
N ALA A 776 20.31 3.01 0.27
CA ALA A 776 20.64 2.11 1.36
C ALA A 776 19.37 1.39 1.85
N ALA A 777 19.44 0.06 1.92
CA ALA A 777 18.38 -0.78 2.46
C ALA A 777 18.93 -1.87 3.40
N ASN A 778 20.26 -1.90 3.59
CA ASN A 778 20.93 -2.76 4.54
C ASN A 778 21.83 -1.93 5.47
N ARG A 779 21.75 -2.18 6.77
CA ARG A 779 22.68 -1.65 7.77
C ARG A 779 23.08 -2.78 8.71
N GLU A 780 24.36 -3.13 8.72
CA GLU A 780 24.86 -4.22 9.57
C GLU A 780 24.64 -3.91 11.05
N GLY A 781 24.26 -4.92 11.83
CA GLY A 781 23.89 -4.76 13.25
C GLY A 781 22.46 -4.30 13.49
N THR A 782 21.71 -3.96 12.44
CA THR A 782 20.27 -3.67 12.49
C THR A 782 19.46 -4.85 11.96
N VAL A 783 18.16 -4.86 12.21
CA VAL A 783 17.21 -5.81 11.62
C VAL A 783 16.45 -5.23 10.42
N GLY A 784 16.92 -4.10 9.90
CA GLY A 784 16.42 -3.47 8.69
C GLY A 784 15.31 -2.45 8.91
N LEU A 785 14.76 -2.02 7.78
CA LEU A 785 13.62 -1.10 7.74
C LEU A 785 12.30 -1.86 7.94
N PRO A 786 11.26 -1.21 8.47
CA PRO A 786 9.93 -1.82 8.55
C PRO A 786 9.41 -2.23 7.16
N LEU A 787 8.59 -3.27 7.13
CA LEU A 787 7.85 -3.62 5.93
C LEU A 787 6.85 -2.52 5.56
N PRO A 788 6.44 -2.39 4.28
CA PRO A 788 5.39 -1.45 3.89
C PRO A 788 4.12 -1.59 4.74
N GLY A 789 3.61 -0.51 5.33
CA GLY A 789 2.44 -0.55 6.23
C GLY A 789 2.74 -0.97 7.67
N THR A 790 4.02 -1.19 8.00
CA THR A 790 4.51 -1.43 9.36
C THR A 790 5.17 -0.18 9.90
N SER A 791 5.00 0.07 11.19
CA SER A 791 5.70 1.13 11.92
C SER A 791 6.28 0.60 13.22
N PHE A 792 7.43 1.14 13.61
CA PHE A 792 8.04 0.89 14.92
C PHE A 792 7.88 2.13 15.79
N ARG A 793 7.54 1.92 17.05
CA ARG A 793 7.53 2.97 18.07
C ARG A 793 8.34 2.51 19.25
N ILE A 794 9.31 3.30 19.65
CA ILE A 794 10.15 3.02 20.81
C ILE A 794 9.57 3.79 21.98
N VAL A 795 9.22 3.09 23.05
CA VAL A 795 8.51 3.67 24.19
C VAL A 795 9.18 3.35 25.52
N ASP A 796 8.91 4.17 26.54
CA ASP A 796 9.17 3.76 27.91
C ASP A 796 8.30 2.53 28.25
N PRO A 797 8.87 1.46 28.81
CA PRO A 797 8.14 0.22 29.07
C PRO A 797 7.01 0.36 30.09
N ASN A 798 7.01 1.39 30.94
CA ASN A 798 6.02 1.61 31.99
C ASN A 798 4.95 2.61 31.56
N THR A 799 5.36 3.78 31.05
CA THR A 799 4.42 4.85 30.68
C THR A 799 3.86 4.71 29.27
N LEU A 800 4.54 3.93 28.41
CA LEU A 800 4.29 3.83 26.96
C LEU A 800 4.44 5.17 26.21
N GLU A 801 5.07 6.17 26.83
CA GLU A 801 5.43 7.42 26.16
C GLU A 801 6.52 7.17 25.12
N THR A 802 6.40 7.83 23.97
CA THR A 802 7.36 7.67 22.87
C THR A 802 8.69 8.31 23.23
N LEU A 803 9.78 7.56 23.09
CA LEU A 803 11.13 8.03 23.33
C LEU A 803 11.71 8.72 22.08
N PRO A 804 12.70 9.62 22.25
CA PRO A 804 13.39 10.23 21.13
C PRO A 804 14.09 9.19 20.23
N THR A 805 14.29 9.55 18.95
CA THR A 805 15.08 8.74 18.00
C THR A 805 16.47 8.44 18.56
N GLY A 806 16.91 7.20 18.41
CA GLY A 806 18.19 6.69 18.95
C GLY A 806 18.17 6.30 20.44
N ALA A 807 17.14 6.63 21.20
CA ALA A 807 17.01 6.18 22.58
C ALA A 807 16.53 4.72 22.66
N ASP A 808 17.10 3.94 23.58
CA ASP A 808 16.68 2.56 23.80
C ASP A 808 15.41 2.47 24.65
N GLY A 809 14.41 1.76 24.15
CA GLY A 809 13.15 1.51 24.87
C GLY A 809 12.49 0.22 24.44
N LEU A 810 11.26 0.01 24.90
CA LEU A 810 10.42 -1.10 24.44
C LEU A 810 10.02 -0.91 22.98
N ILE A 811 10.27 -1.92 22.16
CA ILE A 811 9.89 -1.92 20.76
C ILE A 811 8.40 -2.28 20.67
N LEU A 812 7.61 -1.36 20.14
CA LEU A 812 6.24 -1.62 19.71
C LEU A 812 6.19 -1.81 18.20
N ILE A 813 5.43 -2.80 17.74
CA ILE A 813 5.20 -3.05 16.31
C ILE A 813 3.75 -2.79 15.99
N GLY A 814 3.49 -1.82 15.11
CA GLY A 814 2.17 -1.50 14.57
C GLY A 814 2.06 -1.92 13.10
N GLY A 815 0.94 -2.51 12.73
CA GLY A 815 0.61 -2.81 11.33
C GLY A 815 -0.61 -3.72 11.19
N PRO A 816 -1.17 -3.87 9.98
CA PRO A 816 -2.28 -4.80 9.71
C PRO A 816 -1.87 -6.27 9.91
N GLN A 817 -0.57 -6.56 10.01
CA GLN A 817 -0.04 -7.90 10.30
C GLN A 817 -0.11 -8.31 11.77
N VAL A 818 -0.49 -7.40 12.68
CA VAL A 818 -0.62 -7.73 14.11
C VAL A 818 -1.72 -8.77 14.31
N MET A 819 -1.45 -9.79 15.13
CA MET A 819 -2.33 -10.92 15.41
C MET A 819 -3.74 -10.51 15.88
N LYS A 820 -4.66 -11.46 15.81
CA LYS A 820 -6.00 -11.30 16.41
C LYS A 820 -5.91 -11.25 17.94
N GLY A 821 -5.18 -12.18 18.54
CA GLY A 821 -4.96 -12.25 19.97
C GLY A 821 -4.42 -13.62 20.41
N TYR A 822 -4.34 -13.83 21.72
CA TYR A 822 -4.04 -15.13 22.30
C TYR A 822 -5.32 -15.95 22.49
N LEU A 823 -5.26 -17.21 22.07
CA LEU A 823 -6.36 -18.17 22.12
C LEU A 823 -6.91 -18.30 23.54
N ASN A 824 -8.21 -18.07 23.71
CA ASN A 824 -8.92 -18.17 24.99
C ASN A 824 -8.27 -17.34 26.13
N ALA A 825 -7.53 -16.28 25.80
CA ALA A 825 -6.79 -15.47 26.76
C ALA A 825 -6.91 -13.95 26.49
N PRO A 826 -8.11 -13.36 26.66
CA PRO A 826 -8.34 -11.94 26.39
C PRO A 826 -7.49 -11.02 27.27
N GLU A 827 -7.28 -11.35 28.55
CA GLU A 827 -6.44 -10.55 29.46
C GLU A 827 -4.98 -10.49 29.01
N LYS A 828 -4.40 -11.64 28.61
CA LYS A 828 -3.04 -11.68 28.05
C LYS A 828 -2.95 -10.91 26.73
N THR A 829 -4.03 -10.91 25.95
CA THR A 829 -4.12 -10.13 24.72
C THR A 829 -4.09 -8.63 25.01
N ALA A 830 -4.86 -8.16 25.98
CA ALA A 830 -4.87 -6.76 26.41
C ALA A 830 -3.54 -6.32 27.00
N GLN A 831 -2.80 -7.23 27.65
CA GLN A 831 -1.45 -6.94 28.15
C GLN A 831 -0.43 -6.78 27.01
N ALA A 832 -0.50 -7.65 25.99
CA ALA A 832 0.45 -7.68 24.88
C ALA A 832 0.15 -6.69 23.75
N ILE A 833 -1.08 -6.21 23.63
CA ILE A 833 -1.49 -5.25 22.61
C ILE A 833 -1.83 -3.91 23.28
N ALA A 834 -1.06 -2.87 22.97
CA ALA A 834 -1.40 -1.49 23.31
C ALA A 834 -2.28 -0.86 22.22
N GLU A 835 -3.26 -0.07 22.62
CA GLU A 835 -4.00 0.79 21.70
C GLU A 835 -3.52 2.23 21.86
N LEU A 836 -2.82 2.74 20.85
CA LEU A 836 -2.25 4.10 20.82
C LEU A 836 -2.69 4.78 19.53
N ASP A 837 -3.19 6.02 19.62
CA ASP A 837 -3.70 6.79 18.48
C ASP A 837 -4.78 6.07 17.65
N GLY A 838 -5.58 5.21 18.29
CA GLY A 838 -6.61 4.39 17.62
C GLY A 838 -6.04 3.21 16.82
N GLN A 839 -4.78 2.84 17.06
CA GLN A 839 -4.09 1.74 16.37
C GLN A 839 -3.62 0.67 17.35
N ARG A 840 -3.57 -0.59 16.90
CA ARG A 840 -3.08 -1.73 17.70
C ARG A 840 -1.58 -1.90 17.52
N TRP A 841 -0.86 -1.93 18.64
CA TRP A 841 0.59 -2.07 18.72
C TRP A 841 0.96 -3.29 19.56
N TYR A 842 1.72 -4.22 18.99
CA TYR A 842 2.24 -5.36 19.73
C TYR A 842 3.45 -4.97 20.57
N LYS A 843 3.39 -5.24 21.87
CA LYS A 843 4.50 -5.10 22.82
C LYS A 843 5.40 -6.33 22.70
N THR A 844 6.56 -6.16 22.09
CA THR A 844 7.47 -7.27 21.75
C THR A 844 8.18 -7.89 22.96
N GLY A 845 8.33 -7.13 24.04
CA GLY A 845 9.23 -7.47 25.14
C GLY A 845 10.72 -7.32 24.78
N ASP A 846 11.03 -6.83 23.58
CA ASP A 846 12.38 -6.57 23.10
C ASP A 846 12.73 -5.07 23.34
N LYS A 847 13.96 -4.82 23.77
CA LYS A 847 14.55 -3.48 23.95
C LYS A 847 15.36 -3.12 22.71
N GLY A 848 15.18 -1.91 22.20
CA GLY A 848 15.93 -1.41 21.05
C GLY A 848 15.66 0.05 20.74
N HIS A 849 16.25 0.52 19.65
CA HIS A 849 16.10 1.89 19.16
C HIS A 849 15.95 1.90 17.64
N VAL A 850 15.35 2.98 17.14
CA VAL A 850 15.28 3.30 15.70
C VAL A 850 16.20 4.48 15.44
N ASP A 851 17.03 4.39 14.40
CA ASP A 851 17.92 5.49 14.00
C ASP A 851 17.22 6.54 13.11
N GLU A 852 17.93 7.62 12.74
CA GLU A 852 17.38 8.71 11.91
C GLU A 852 16.90 8.23 10.53
N ASP A 853 17.44 7.12 10.04
CA ASP A 853 17.08 6.52 8.76
C ASP A 853 15.96 5.48 8.90
N GLY A 854 15.47 5.22 10.11
CA GLY A 854 14.38 4.28 10.37
C GLY A 854 14.82 2.82 10.51
N PHE A 855 16.12 2.52 10.56
CA PHE A 855 16.59 1.15 10.82
C PHE A 855 16.40 0.82 12.29
N LEU A 856 15.91 -0.39 12.55
CA LEU A 856 15.70 -0.89 13.90
C LEU A 856 16.92 -1.68 14.39
N THR A 857 17.44 -1.33 15.56
CA THR A 857 18.47 -2.10 16.27
C THR A 857 17.85 -2.76 17.49
N ILE A 858 18.06 -4.07 17.64
CA ILE A 858 17.65 -4.81 18.83
C ILE A 858 18.85 -4.90 19.78
N VAL A 859 18.69 -4.35 20.98
CA VAL A 859 19.73 -4.38 22.01
C VAL A 859 19.70 -5.72 22.74
N ASP A 860 18.55 -6.06 23.35
CA ASP A 860 18.30 -7.33 24.04
C ASP A 860 16.80 -7.49 24.36
N ARG A 861 16.42 -8.55 25.08
CA ARG A 861 15.07 -8.77 25.63
C ARG A 861 14.95 -8.26 27.05
N TYR A 862 13.82 -7.65 27.42
CA TYR A 862 13.58 -7.23 28.81
C TYR A 862 13.64 -8.40 29.80
N SER A 863 13.16 -9.58 29.40
CA SER A 863 13.28 -10.81 30.21
C SER A 863 14.71 -11.39 30.29
N ARG A 864 15.64 -10.82 29.52
CA ARG A 864 17.05 -11.20 29.47
C ARG A 864 17.94 -10.15 30.12
N PHE A 865 17.38 -9.30 30.98
CA PHE A 865 18.13 -8.44 31.89
C PHE A 865 18.05 -8.97 33.31
N ALA A 866 19.18 -8.96 34.01
CA ALA A 866 19.23 -9.06 35.45
C ALA A 866 19.14 -7.66 36.07
N LYS A 867 18.26 -7.46 37.04
CA LYS A 867 18.19 -6.22 37.84
C LYS A 867 19.11 -6.34 39.05
N LEU A 868 20.33 -5.83 38.93
CA LEU A 868 21.39 -5.94 39.95
C LEU A 868 21.60 -4.59 40.63
N GLY A 869 21.12 -4.44 41.87
CA GLY A 869 21.37 -3.24 42.67
C GLY A 869 20.85 -1.94 42.06
N GLY A 870 19.75 -2.01 41.29
CA GLY A 870 19.15 -0.86 40.59
C GLY A 870 19.56 -0.71 39.11
N GLU A 871 20.63 -1.39 38.68
CA GLU A 871 21.09 -1.39 37.29
C GLU A 871 20.49 -2.56 36.49
N MET A 872 20.19 -2.35 35.20
CA MET A 872 19.77 -3.42 34.29
C MET A 872 20.96 -3.97 33.51
N VAL A 873 21.36 -5.19 33.82
CA VAL A 873 22.50 -5.88 33.18
C VAL A 873 22.00 -6.88 32.16
N SER A 874 22.38 -6.71 30.89
CA SER A 874 22.05 -7.65 29.80
C SER A 874 22.76 -8.99 30.02
N LEU A 875 21.98 -10.08 30.14
CA LEU A 875 22.51 -11.43 30.26
C LEU A 875 23.26 -11.85 28.99
N THR A 876 22.82 -11.41 27.82
CA THR A 876 23.53 -11.72 26.57
C THR A 876 24.84 -10.93 26.42
N ALA A 877 24.93 -9.71 26.94
CA ALA A 877 26.21 -8.98 27.01
C ALA A 877 27.20 -9.70 27.95
N VAL A 878 26.72 -10.24 29.07
CA VAL A 878 27.52 -11.09 29.97
C VAL A 878 28.05 -12.29 29.22
N GLU A 879 27.17 -13.05 28.55
CA GLU A 879 27.54 -14.21 27.74
C GLU A 879 28.60 -13.88 26.68
N GLN A 880 28.45 -12.75 25.96
CA GLN A 880 29.38 -12.33 24.92
C GLN A 880 30.75 -11.96 25.49
N GLN A 881 30.80 -11.20 26.59
CA GLN A 881 32.06 -10.84 27.24
C GLN A 881 32.76 -12.07 27.84
N VAL A 882 32.02 -13.02 28.41
CA VAL A 882 32.61 -14.29 28.89
C VAL A 882 33.31 -15.02 27.75
N ARG A 883 32.64 -15.19 26.59
CA ARG A 883 33.25 -15.82 25.41
C ARG A 883 34.52 -15.10 24.96
N GLN A 884 34.47 -13.78 24.94
CA GLN A 884 35.61 -12.96 24.53
C GLN A 884 36.81 -13.08 25.49
N ILE A 885 36.58 -13.02 26.80
CA ILE A 885 37.65 -13.07 27.81
C ILE A 885 38.25 -14.48 27.91
N LEU A 886 37.42 -15.51 27.81
CA LEU A 886 37.89 -16.90 27.82
C LEU A 886 38.55 -17.31 26.49
N GLY A 887 38.49 -16.46 25.47
CA GLY A 887 39.08 -16.73 24.16
C GLY A 887 38.38 -17.85 23.38
N ASP A 888 37.16 -18.20 23.77
CA ASP A 888 36.36 -19.26 23.14
C ASP A 888 35.02 -18.70 22.68
N ALA A 889 34.94 -18.39 21.38
CA ALA A 889 33.74 -17.89 20.73
C ALA A 889 32.65 -18.96 20.56
N GLU A 890 33.01 -20.25 20.60
CA GLU A 890 32.09 -21.37 20.42
C GLU A 890 31.62 -21.95 21.75
N LEU A 891 32.10 -21.41 22.86
CA LEU A 891 31.71 -21.79 24.21
C LEU A 891 30.19 -21.73 24.36
N GLU A 892 29.61 -22.92 24.54
CA GLU A 892 28.18 -23.05 24.84
C GLU A 892 27.95 -22.66 26.29
N LEU A 893 27.28 -21.52 26.47
CA LEU A 893 26.92 -21.00 27.77
C LEU A 893 25.58 -20.28 27.71
N VAL A 894 24.93 -20.18 28.87
CA VAL A 894 23.72 -19.40 29.06
C VAL A 894 23.76 -18.74 30.44
N ALA A 895 23.53 -17.43 30.46
CA ALA A 895 23.33 -16.68 31.68
C ALA A 895 21.82 -16.60 31.99
N VAL A 896 21.45 -16.80 33.25
CA VAL A 896 20.09 -16.66 33.76
C VAL A 896 20.10 -15.77 34.99
N ASN A 897 19.02 -15.04 35.22
CA ASN A 897 18.81 -14.26 36.43
C ASN A 897 17.99 -15.05 37.45
N LEU A 898 18.40 -15.00 38.71
CA LEU A 898 17.68 -15.56 39.85
C LEU A 898 17.52 -14.51 40.96
N PRO A 899 16.53 -14.63 41.84
CA PRO A 899 16.39 -13.74 42.99
C PRO A 899 17.64 -13.74 43.89
N ASP A 900 17.98 -12.58 44.44
CA ASP A 900 19.06 -12.40 45.42
C ASP A 900 18.64 -11.39 46.49
N ASP A 901 18.72 -11.78 47.75
CA ASP A 901 18.23 -10.97 48.88
C ASP A 901 18.97 -9.63 49.05
N LYS A 902 20.19 -9.49 48.50
CA LYS A 902 21.03 -8.29 48.66
C LYS A 902 20.96 -7.37 47.45
N LYS A 903 20.94 -7.94 46.25
CA LYS A 903 21.03 -7.20 44.97
C LYS A 903 19.71 -7.17 44.20
N GLY A 904 18.65 -7.77 44.73
CA GLY A 904 17.38 -7.99 44.04
C GLY A 904 17.45 -9.24 43.17
N GLU A 905 18.39 -9.26 42.23
CA GLU A 905 18.72 -10.44 41.43
C GLU A 905 20.23 -10.75 41.47
N LYS A 906 20.59 -11.94 40.98
CA LYS A 906 21.96 -12.37 40.71
C LYS A 906 22.03 -13.09 39.36
N ILE A 907 23.19 -13.02 38.72
CA ILE A 907 23.47 -13.74 37.48
C ILE A 907 24.04 -15.11 37.81
N VAL A 908 23.51 -16.15 37.18
CA VAL A 908 24.05 -17.52 37.20
C VAL A 908 24.43 -17.89 35.79
N LEU A 909 25.66 -18.35 35.60
CA LEU A 909 26.18 -18.78 34.30
C LEU A 909 26.26 -20.30 34.25
N LEU A 910 25.57 -20.89 33.30
CA LEU A 910 25.68 -22.31 32.96
C LEU A 910 26.61 -22.45 31.76
N MET A 911 27.58 -23.35 31.83
CA MET A 911 28.60 -23.57 30.78
C MET A 911 28.67 -25.05 30.43
N ALA A 912 28.67 -25.40 29.14
CA ALA A 912 28.85 -26.79 28.71
C ALA A 912 30.32 -27.18 28.71
N GLY A 913 30.67 -28.26 29.41
CA GLY A 913 32.04 -28.72 29.65
C GLY A 913 32.42 -28.67 31.14
N ALA A 914 33.66 -29.01 31.45
CA ALA A 914 34.18 -29.05 32.82
C ALA A 914 35.01 -27.79 33.13
N TYR A 915 34.41 -26.86 33.87
CA TYR A 915 35.06 -25.61 34.30
C TYR A 915 35.10 -25.50 35.83
N ASP A 916 36.22 -24.96 36.34
CA ASP A 916 36.33 -24.51 37.73
C ASP A 916 35.81 -23.07 37.84
N GLU A 917 34.76 -22.90 38.65
CA GLU A 917 34.13 -21.60 38.91
C GLU A 917 35.13 -20.54 39.39
N ALA A 918 36.06 -20.91 40.29
CA ALA A 918 37.01 -19.96 40.87
C ALA A 918 38.08 -19.52 39.85
N ALA A 919 38.52 -20.43 38.98
CA ALA A 919 39.41 -20.10 37.87
C ALA A 919 38.73 -19.19 36.84
N VAL A 920 37.50 -19.51 36.42
CA VAL A 920 36.76 -18.70 35.45
C VAL A 920 36.50 -17.30 35.99
N LYS A 921 36.03 -17.16 37.24
CA LYS A 921 35.83 -15.83 37.86
C LYS A 921 37.12 -15.01 37.93
N ARG A 922 38.26 -15.62 38.24
CA ARG A 922 39.56 -14.93 38.24
C ARG A 922 39.95 -14.45 36.85
N GLN A 923 39.71 -15.26 35.81
CA GLN A 923 39.94 -14.85 34.43
C GLN A 923 39.02 -13.71 33.99
N LEU A 924 37.73 -13.76 34.36
CA LEU A 924 36.77 -12.67 34.07
C LEU A 924 37.18 -11.35 34.75
N LEU A 925 37.59 -11.41 36.02
CA LEU A 925 38.14 -10.25 36.74
C LEU A 925 39.43 -9.74 36.08
N GLY A 926 40.36 -10.64 35.78
CA GLY A 926 41.64 -10.30 35.14
C GLY A 926 41.49 -9.76 33.71
N GLY A 927 40.43 -10.16 33.01
CA GLY A 927 40.07 -9.69 31.67
C GLY A 927 39.30 -8.36 31.65
N GLY A 928 39.13 -7.70 32.80
CA GLY A 928 38.51 -6.38 32.88
C GLY A 928 36.98 -6.37 32.77
N MET A 929 36.29 -7.49 33.02
CA MET A 929 34.83 -7.54 33.07
C MET A 929 34.31 -6.64 34.20
N ASN A 930 33.24 -5.87 33.94
CA ASN A 930 32.59 -5.06 34.97
C ASN A 930 32.16 -5.96 36.14
N PRO A 931 32.51 -5.63 37.41
CA PRO A 931 32.15 -6.43 38.58
C PRO A 931 30.65 -6.75 38.72
N LEU A 932 29.76 -5.90 38.20
CA LEU A 932 28.31 -6.14 38.19
C LEU A 932 27.91 -7.21 37.16
N MET A 933 28.68 -7.39 36.09
CA MET A 933 28.43 -8.39 35.04
C MET A 933 29.01 -9.77 35.37
N ILE A 934 29.86 -9.87 36.39
CA ILE A 934 30.48 -11.13 36.78
C ILE A 934 29.41 -12.04 37.39
N PRO A 935 29.19 -13.25 36.83
CA PRO A 935 28.22 -14.19 37.36
C PRO A 935 28.48 -14.51 38.83
N ALA A 936 27.44 -14.43 39.66
CA ALA A 936 27.52 -14.75 41.08
C ALA A 936 27.79 -16.24 41.30
N THR A 937 27.31 -17.09 40.40
CA THR A 937 27.56 -18.53 40.39
C THR A 937 27.87 -19.00 38.97
N ILE A 938 28.85 -19.88 38.81
CA ILE A 938 29.15 -20.56 37.53
C ILE A 938 28.98 -22.06 37.72
N ARG A 939 28.24 -22.72 36.82
CA ARG A 939 27.96 -24.16 36.88
C ARG A 939 28.26 -24.83 35.54
N SER A 940 28.94 -25.95 35.64
CA SER A 940 29.32 -26.80 34.52
C SER A 940 28.20 -27.81 34.22
N LEU A 941 27.80 -27.93 32.96
CA LEU A 941 26.81 -28.88 32.45
C LEU A 941 27.43 -29.73 31.33
N ALA A 942 26.82 -30.88 31.04
CA ALA A 942 27.23 -31.66 29.86
C ALA A 942 26.90 -30.92 28.56
N GLU A 943 25.69 -30.37 28.45
CA GLU A 943 25.22 -29.58 27.31
C GLU A 943 24.26 -28.48 27.79
N ILE A 944 24.14 -27.39 27.02
CA ILE A 944 23.14 -26.34 27.29
C ILE A 944 21.77 -26.78 26.72
N PRO A 945 20.67 -26.64 27.49
CA PRO A 945 19.33 -26.97 27.01
C PRO A 945 18.95 -26.18 25.74
N LYS A 946 18.42 -26.87 24.72
CA LYS A 946 18.00 -26.29 23.43
C LYS A 946 16.59 -26.77 23.03
N LEU A 947 15.82 -25.89 22.41
CA LEU A 947 14.57 -26.19 21.70
C LEU A 947 14.89 -26.84 20.35
N GLY A 948 14.00 -27.66 19.76
CA GLY A 948 14.29 -28.27 18.44
C GLY A 948 14.24 -27.32 17.24
N SER A 949 14.04 -26.02 17.47
CA SER A 949 14.38 -24.96 16.50
C SER A 949 15.87 -24.62 16.46
N GLY A 950 16.69 -25.22 17.34
CA GLY A 950 18.11 -24.95 17.52
C GLY A 950 18.43 -23.83 18.53
N LYS A 951 17.42 -23.17 19.10
CA LYS A 951 17.58 -22.07 20.07
C LYS A 951 17.79 -22.57 21.50
N THR A 952 18.49 -21.82 22.34
CA THR A 952 18.57 -22.09 23.79
C THR A 952 17.19 -22.12 24.45
N ASP A 953 16.94 -23.14 25.28
CA ASP A 953 15.74 -23.23 26.12
C ASP A 953 16.01 -22.52 27.46
N PHE A 954 15.66 -21.24 27.53
CA PHE A 954 15.86 -20.43 28.73
C PHE A 954 15.00 -20.88 29.92
N GLY A 955 13.83 -21.49 29.68
CA GLY A 955 12.95 -21.97 30.73
C GLY A 955 13.57 -23.16 31.44
N THR A 956 14.00 -24.17 30.67
CA THR A 956 14.74 -25.31 31.20
C THR A 956 16.08 -24.88 31.80
N ALA A 957 16.82 -23.98 31.15
CA ALA A 957 18.08 -23.46 31.71
C ALA A 957 17.88 -22.80 33.08
N ARG A 958 16.81 -22.03 33.28
CA ARG A 958 16.51 -21.42 34.59
C ARG A 958 16.12 -22.47 35.63
N GLN A 959 15.33 -23.48 35.26
CA GLN A 959 15.01 -24.60 36.15
C GLN A 959 16.24 -25.39 36.57
N VAL A 960 17.16 -25.66 35.62
CA VAL A 960 18.45 -26.27 35.92
C VAL A 960 19.24 -25.39 36.86
N ALA A 961 19.36 -24.09 36.58
CA ALA A 961 20.07 -23.17 37.48
C ALA A 961 19.48 -23.14 38.91
N LEU A 962 18.15 -23.27 39.06
CA LEU A 962 17.48 -23.37 40.36
C LEU A 962 17.76 -24.70 41.07
N SER A 963 18.04 -25.79 40.35
CA SER A 963 18.30 -27.10 40.95
C SER A 963 19.78 -27.36 41.28
N VAL A 964 20.70 -26.60 40.68
CA VAL A 964 22.16 -26.69 40.92
C VAL A 964 22.72 -25.59 41.85
N ILE A 965 21.84 -24.85 42.52
CA ILE A 965 22.14 -23.88 43.59
C ILE A 965 21.49 -24.38 44.86
#